data_AF-A0A1H8EC19-F1
#
_entry.id   AF-A0A1H8EC19-F1
#
_cell.length_a   1.000
_cell.length_b   1.000
_cell.length_c   1.000
_cell.angle_alpha   90.00
_cell.angle_beta   90.00
_cell.angle_gamma   90.00
#
_symmetry.space_group_name_H-M   'P 1'
#
loop_
_entity.id
_entity.type
_entity.pdbx_description
1 polymer ?
#
loop_
_entity_poly.entity_id
_entity_poly.type
_entity_poly.pdbx_seq_one_letter_code
_entity_poly.pdbx_strand_id
1 'polypeptide(L)'
;MLGDARRAGSTPRRLALLCLLVLCCLITYGWDSEEARLDVRGSTFWPVPVAKTKARLNPFSDGGHTWVAESAGIYVVDGEGRRTHEPGSWLAPGSQILELIQTDRLGRAWAVTQSPHQAGAKAETQLVLVEAQRGQITGHTVLQAERISYLREQSLQSPYDVYPNAVLPQESGTHPSLWIVFSHLGSDVLGLVDSQGRLKPVISLDRLGIPSGTDTEFWQVVPLEGGQRAWLKTSTSLFFIDAQAAVPVRGPLLEVEEMLIVVPSPDGTHAWVMARPSPQPDDRRARRLYSVTATAEPGTQPIPLLNGEAVRQIIPDSGGSRLWVAGATRPETGGSGGLYLIDPQGRSLLPQGPLFLKQGVLVTVTSSGHVWVLTREGDAHVLDGTGRRIAGGKALLPLSEPGEGSFDRLITYPIGTRGELLVWTSGALHLQPEGGSIRVTSLTKGQGVRNLFVEANGKRFWFQSETDGNLYFAFLREDRYLETHLVLRATDLNYVFPAPNGENGWIQTSSASFAYVHRSHVGAALALQGGSLKIEQGRNASLQGTFNVRAPLRADEAGGITLNWPGLAHAAGTGGLLQVTLWDSHAPQSPAASVIRSFEPGAPSPRLNWYVTGPSLRERTYDIVFKYQDDFGTETRLTVQNVPFHAPLREQIWFRTAVACAVATLFLILPMVFLPPQRLTRRWGPFVSWLVNIIGGSGLALAGLARDLRIHFPAFVGVLFAEMLLCLAVGAFSPAMFRLLASAKPFQWLVPLALTVPTTRRRVFCGYVAHVRRKLETWRRQANDERFVSMPVSLRQGGGRPSFSKPEEQICRFLMQSHAAQSRSVLIESPGGRGKSALLREVVRRMLLAFEEDPSRPLPVLCEPRATSLESAAYRALEATPLTNELHEMLLQGGDCVLVVDGLTESSLIPEALQAFIDSRHGAFVKLLCTSRPHVGFRHAIENSAAWLHVEPNRMDEETLGRFISAYAPGSTGTRSQNILRACRGADGTYLPILVRLALLFGGDPGVRGIAELYEAAFRGLLRQQGAVTGEEDSQLLAWTSQLCLRTYWVHGIRSLRYRNAPEQEPLQRLLTAGVLVPDDTAPKPGQVPCEVRFFHDSMQSYLTACGLFAQEHAAPAWDILWRAAGDPLFSSSQPEAGSELFQMCLQVFGPREKLRKELQRQLLEWAQLYDDVLTKRHIFSAVAEPLQTRFRFRLASHTELSSGSVLRIATEVSSEDLPSLGTLYMNMAHLLWPLRQDAPSGSLHPPGLG
;
A
#
# COMPACT_ATOMS: atom_id res chain seq x y z
N MET A 1 15.07 -17.88 -0.14
CA MET A 1 14.32 -18.86 -0.95
C MET A 1 14.62 -20.28 -0.50
N LEU A 2 14.01 -20.71 0.60
CA LEU A 2 13.86 -22.10 1.01
C LEU A 2 12.70 -22.04 2.01
N GLY A 3 11.68 -22.84 1.78
CA GLY A 3 10.46 -22.80 2.56
C GLY A 3 9.25 -22.82 1.66
N ASP A 4 8.65 -24.00 1.58
CA ASP A 4 7.22 -24.15 1.60
C ASP A 4 6.35 -23.48 0.50
N ALA A 5 5.73 -24.24 -0.39
CA ALA A 5 5.68 -25.69 -0.38
C ALA A 5 5.12 -26.21 -1.70
N ARG A 6 5.46 -27.47 -1.98
CA ARG A 6 4.68 -28.40 -2.81
C ARG A 6 4.74 -28.18 -4.32
N ARG A 7 5.92 -28.35 -4.92
CA ARG A 7 6.03 -29.06 -6.21
C ARG A 7 7.24 -29.99 -6.20
N ALA A 8 6.98 -31.25 -6.52
CA ALA A 8 7.89 -32.39 -6.45
C ALA A 8 9.02 -32.40 -7.51
N GLY A 9 9.35 -31.27 -8.14
CA GLY A 9 10.36 -31.17 -9.20
C GLY A 9 11.76 -30.77 -8.75
N SER A 10 11.96 -30.54 -7.45
CA SER A 10 13.13 -29.82 -6.95
C SER A 10 14.22 -30.70 -6.35
N THR A 11 13.88 -31.89 -5.87
CA THR A 11 14.79 -32.84 -5.21
C THR A 11 16.05 -33.25 -6.00
N PRO A 12 16.04 -33.36 -7.33
CA PRO A 12 17.17 -33.99 -8.01
C PRO A 12 18.13 -32.90 -8.53
N ARG A 13 17.59 -31.75 -8.94
CA ARG A 13 18.37 -30.51 -9.06
C ARG A 13 18.95 -30.11 -7.72
N ARG A 14 18.26 -30.39 -6.61
CA ARG A 14 18.72 -30.12 -5.24
C ARG A 14 19.82 -31.04 -4.77
N LEU A 15 19.77 -32.34 -5.05
CA LEU A 15 20.85 -33.25 -4.67
C LEU A 15 22.14 -32.91 -5.44
N ALA A 16 21.96 -32.51 -6.68
CA ALA A 16 23.02 -32.15 -7.56
C ALA A 16 23.65 -30.80 -7.29
N LEU A 17 22.79 -29.82 -7.01
CA LEU A 17 23.18 -28.63 -6.30
C LEU A 17 23.86 -28.99 -4.99
N LEU A 18 23.38 -29.99 -4.22
CA LEU A 18 23.93 -30.33 -2.91
C LEU A 18 25.35 -30.85 -3.04
N CYS A 19 25.67 -31.67 -4.03
CA CYS A 19 27.03 -32.09 -4.30
C CYS A 19 27.86 -30.93 -4.87
N LEU A 20 27.29 -30.13 -5.80
CA LEU A 20 27.89 -28.88 -6.31
C LEU A 20 28.27 -27.92 -5.21
N LEU A 21 27.35 -27.76 -4.27
CA LEU A 21 27.43 -26.84 -3.17
C LEU A 21 28.30 -27.43 -2.10
N VAL A 22 28.18 -28.69 -1.72
CA VAL A 22 29.10 -29.30 -0.76
C VAL A 22 30.53 -29.25 -1.31
N LEU A 23 30.73 -29.41 -2.63
CA LEU A 23 32.05 -29.24 -3.21
C LEU A 23 32.49 -27.79 -3.35
N CYS A 24 31.70 -26.91 -3.95
CA CYS A 24 32.05 -25.51 -4.09
C CYS A 24 32.26 -24.97 -2.67
N CYS A 25 31.39 -25.27 -1.71
CA CYS A 25 31.61 -25.05 -0.28
C CYS A 25 32.76 -25.87 0.33
N LEU A 26 33.40 -26.78 -0.39
CA LEU A 26 34.68 -27.37 -0.03
C LEU A 26 35.86 -26.75 -0.82
N ILE A 27 35.69 -26.02 -1.92
CA ILE A 27 36.80 -25.41 -2.70
C ILE A 27 36.86 -23.89 -2.47
N THR A 28 35.70 -23.25 -2.55
CA THR A 28 35.47 -21.81 -2.39
C THR A 28 35.38 -21.38 -0.92
N TYR A 29 35.37 -22.32 0.02
CA TYR A 29 35.49 -21.99 1.45
C TYR A 29 36.92 -21.63 1.88
N GLY A 30 37.78 -21.34 0.91
CA GLY A 30 38.82 -20.35 1.12
C GLY A 30 38.79 -19.38 -0.04
N TRP A 31 38.33 -18.17 0.27
CA TRP A 31 38.18 -17.00 -0.58
C TRP A 31 36.86 -16.92 -1.36
N ASP A 32 35.93 -16.19 -0.78
CA ASP A 32 35.41 -15.03 -1.47
C ASP A 32 35.08 -13.92 -0.47
N SER A 33 35.32 -12.71 -0.94
CA SER A 33 35.09 -11.44 -0.29
C SER A 33 33.60 -11.11 -0.32
N GLU A 34 32.89 -11.33 0.76
CA GLU A 34 31.56 -10.74 0.88
C GLU A 34 31.71 -9.30 1.29
N GLU A 35 31.26 -8.38 0.43
CA GLU A 35 30.76 -7.09 0.86
C GLU A 35 29.49 -7.32 1.68
N ALA A 36 29.68 -7.76 2.92
CA ALA A 36 28.62 -7.73 3.90
C ALA A 36 28.21 -6.26 4.06
N ARG A 37 26.95 -5.95 3.72
CA ARG A 37 26.29 -4.73 4.19
C ARG A 37 26.08 -4.89 5.68
N LEU A 38 27.12 -4.55 6.41
CA LEU A 38 27.11 -4.62 7.85
C LEU A 38 26.19 -3.51 8.35
N ASP A 39 25.43 -3.81 9.40
CA ASP A 39 24.60 -2.80 10.02
C ASP A 39 25.53 -1.80 10.69
N VAL A 40 25.71 -0.69 10.00
CA VAL A 40 26.45 0.44 10.53
C VAL A 40 25.50 1.12 11.48
N ARG A 41 25.72 0.90 12.78
CA ARG A 41 25.04 1.63 13.83
C ARG A 41 25.92 2.76 14.32
N GLY A 42 25.29 3.88 14.53
CA GLY A 42 25.93 5.11 14.96
C GLY A 42 24.86 6.16 15.05
N SER A 43 25.24 7.36 15.47
CA SER A 43 24.35 8.50 15.33
C SER A 43 23.86 8.55 13.87
N THR A 44 22.54 8.71 13.68
CA THR A 44 21.90 8.77 12.35
C THR A 44 22.48 9.89 11.50
N PHE A 45 23.21 10.79 12.14
CA PHE A 45 23.84 11.94 11.50
C PHE A 45 25.04 12.41 12.32
N TRP A 46 25.82 13.27 11.70
CA TRP A 46 27.21 13.55 12.04
C TRP A 46 27.45 15.06 12.14
N PRO A 47 28.00 15.54 13.26
CA PRO A 47 28.30 16.96 13.42
C PRO A 47 29.50 17.35 12.55
N VAL A 48 29.31 18.43 11.80
CA VAL A 48 30.31 19.04 10.93
C VAL A 48 30.61 20.45 11.43
N PRO A 49 31.81 20.71 11.98
CA PRO A 49 32.17 22.04 12.42
C PRO A 49 32.23 22.95 11.19
N VAL A 50 31.39 24.00 11.20
CA VAL A 50 31.36 25.01 10.14
C VAL A 50 32.13 26.27 10.53
N ALA A 51 32.32 26.49 11.84
CA ALA A 51 33.09 27.58 12.42
C ALA A 51 33.98 27.09 13.57
N LYS A 52 35.18 27.67 13.70
CA LYS A 52 36.12 27.38 14.81
C LYS A 52 35.78 28.13 16.12
N THR A 53 34.89 29.12 16.03
CA THR A 53 34.51 30.03 17.12
C THR A 53 32.99 30.27 17.12
N LYS A 54 32.48 31.06 18.08
CA LYS A 54 31.06 31.41 18.18
C LYS A 54 30.59 32.17 16.92
N ALA A 55 29.81 31.49 16.07
CA ALA A 55 29.25 32.05 14.84
C ALA A 55 27.72 32.02 14.86
N ARG A 56 27.06 33.08 14.37
CA ARG A 56 25.60 33.16 14.23
C ARG A 56 25.15 32.54 12.92
N LEU A 57 24.17 31.64 12.98
CA LEU A 57 23.58 30.97 11.82
C LEU A 57 22.21 31.58 11.53
N ASN A 58 21.95 31.98 10.28
CA ASN A 58 20.65 32.49 9.84
C ASN A 58 20.23 31.78 8.55
N PRO A 59 18.94 31.42 8.40
CA PRO A 59 18.51 30.69 7.21
C PRO A 59 18.76 31.48 5.93
N PHE A 60 19.00 30.73 4.86
CA PHE A 60 19.05 31.29 3.52
C PHE A 60 17.67 31.11 2.87
N SER A 61 17.29 32.07 2.03
CA SER A 61 15.99 32.17 1.34
C SER A 61 15.60 31.00 0.45
N ASP A 62 16.53 30.14 0.09
CA ASP A 62 16.24 28.92 -0.66
C ASP A 62 15.99 27.69 0.24
N GLY A 63 16.17 27.87 1.56
CA GLY A 63 16.14 26.84 2.60
C GLY A 63 17.33 25.87 2.56
N GLY A 64 17.98 25.65 1.42
CA GLY A 64 19.08 24.70 1.26
C GLY A 64 20.41 25.16 1.84
N HIS A 65 20.53 26.45 2.18
CA HIS A 65 21.74 27.06 2.72
C HIS A 65 21.49 27.80 4.04
N THR A 66 22.58 28.14 4.74
CA THR A 66 22.58 29.09 5.87
C THR A 66 23.66 30.14 5.66
N TRP A 67 23.32 31.37 6.04
CA TRP A 67 24.32 32.38 6.33
C TRP A 67 25.05 32.03 7.63
N VAL A 68 26.36 32.23 7.64
CA VAL A 68 27.23 32.08 8.81
C VAL A 68 27.93 33.41 9.03
N ALA A 69 27.65 34.04 10.16
CA ALA A 69 28.27 35.29 10.59
C ALA A 69 29.21 35.03 11.77
N GLU A 70 30.52 35.15 11.55
CA GLU A 70 31.55 35.02 12.58
C GLU A 70 32.45 36.25 12.61
N SER A 71 33.38 36.34 13.56
CA SER A 71 34.29 37.50 13.68
C SER A 71 35.14 37.77 12.43
N ALA A 72 35.28 36.78 11.55
CA ALA A 72 36.01 36.87 10.28
C ALA A 72 35.14 37.36 9.09
N GLY A 73 33.82 37.51 9.25
CA GLY A 73 32.90 37.97 8.21
C GLY A 73 31.64 37.12 8.05
N ILE A 74 30.88 37.37 6.98
CA ILE A 74 29.69 36.60 6.60
C ILE A 74 30.00 35.71 5.40
N TYR A 75 29.73 34.41 5.52
CA TYR A 75 29.81 33.43 4.44
C TYR A 75 28.53 32.58 4.37
N VAL A 76 28.39 31.77 3.31
CA VAL A 76 27.26 30.84 3.14
C VAL A 76 27.77 29.41 3.14
N VAL A 77 27.09 28.55 3.90
CA VAL A 77 27.31 27.10 3.85
C VAL A 77 26.05 26.38 3.41
N ASP A 78 26.23 25.27 2.70
CA ASP A 78 25.13 24.38 2.33
C ASP A 78 24.71 23.46 3.48
N GLY A 79 23.67 22.65 3.23
CA GLY A 79 23.19 21.64 4.17
C GLY A 79 24.21 20.54 4.49
N GLU A 80 25.33 20.45 3.76
CA GLU A 80 26.44 19.52 4.05
C GLU A 80 27.56 20.18 4.89
N GLY A 81 27.41 21.45 5.23
CA GLY A 81 28.43 22.24 5.94
C GLY A 81 29.58 22.68 5.05
N ARG A 82 29.46 22.54 3.72
CA ARG A 82 30.48 23.04 2.78
C ARG A 82 30.25 24.52 2.52
N ARG A 83 31.34 25.28 2.49
CA ARG A 83 31.32 26.69 2.12
C ARG A 83 31.02 26.80 0.62
N THR A 84 29.93 27.47 0.27
CA THR A 84 29.51 27.67 -1.13
C THR A 84 29.78 29.08 -1.63
N HIS A 85 29.82 30.06 -0.72
CA HIS A 85 30.15 31.44 -1.05
C HIS A 85 31.22 31.99 -0.10
N GLU A 86 32.29 32.53 -0.68
CA GLU A 86 33.36 33.14 0.09
C GLU A 86 33.01 34.57 0.52
N PRO A 87 33.46 35.02 1.71
CA PRO A 87 33.23 36.39 2.17
C PRO A 87 33.99 37.38 1.28
N GLY A 88 33.27 38.33 0.67
CA GLY A 88 33.88 39.45 -0.05
C GLY A 88 34.41 40.53 0.90
N SER A 89 35.29 41.40 0.40
CA SER A 89 35.92 42.48 1.16
C SER A 89 35.03 43.73 1.28
N TRP A 90 33.83 43.60 1.87
CA TRP A 90 32.89 44.71 2.06
C TRP A 90 32.67 45.08 3.53
N LEU A 91 33.07 44.21 4.47
CA LEU A 91 33.03 44.47 5.90
C LEU A 91 34.43 44.92 6.37
N ALA A 92 34.50 46.02 7.13
CA ALA A 92 35.78 46.50 7.65
C ALA A 92 36.37 45.49 8.67
N PRO A 93 37.70 45.30 8.70
CA PRO A 93 38.34 44.41 9.67
C PRO A 93 38.02 44.83 11.11
N GLY A 94 37.50 43.90 11.91
CA GLY A 94 37.13 44.16 13.30
C GLY A 94 35.71 44.69 13.50
N SER A 95 34.91 44.91 12.45
CA SER A 95 33.47 45.18 12.59
C SER A 95 32.73 43.98 13.17
N GLN A 96 31.81 44.25 14.10
CA GLN A 96 30.98 43.23 14.72
C GLN A 96 29.62 43.17 14.03
N ILE A 97 29.21 41.96 13.63
CA ILE A 97 27.87 41.73 13.10
C ILE A 97 26.91 41.54 14.28
N LEU A 98 25.97 42.48 14.43
CA LEU A 98 24.99 42.48 15.51
C LEU A 98 23.75 41.68 15.18
N GLU A 99 23.30 41.71 13.92
CA GLU A 99 22.08 41.03 13.48
C GLU A 99 22.14 40.72 11.98
N LEU A 100 21.47 39.67 11.53
CA LEU A 100 21.33 39.34 10.12
C LEU A 100 19.88 38.89 9.88
N ILE A 101 19.16 39.62 9.03
CA ILE A 101 17.71 39.51 8.84
C ILE A 101 17.43 39.16 7.39
N GLN A 102 16.64 38.12 7.14
CA GLN A 102 16.49 37.54 5.81
C GLN A 102 15.41 38.27 5.00
N THR A 103 15.69 38.54 3.72
CA THR A 103 14.70 39.16 2.81
C THR A 103 13.83 38.09 2.12
N ASP A 104 12.69 38.49 1.55
CA ASP A 104 11.89 37.68 0.61
C ASP A 104 12.58 37.41 -0.74
N ARG A 105 13.69 38.09 -1.02
CA ARG A 105 14.49 37.89 -2.23
C ARG A 105 15.55 36.84 -2.00
N LEU A 106 15.62 35.91 -2.96
CA LEU A 106 16.56 34.82 -2.89
C LEU A 106 18.02 35.32 -2.92
N GLY A 107 18.82 34.90 -1.94
CA GLY A 107 20.24 35.26 -1.82
C GLY A 107 20.52 36.61 -1.17
N ARG A 108 19.53 37.25 -0.52
CA ARG A 108 19.70 38.55 0.12
C ARG A 108 19.31 38.55 1.60
N ALA A 109 20.06 39.30 2.40
CA ALA A 109 19.77 39.57 3.81
C ALA A 109 20.19 41.00 4.18
N TRP A 110 19.59 41.59 5.21
CA TRP A 110 20.08 42.81 5.85
C TRP A 110 20.97 42.45 7.04
N ALA A 111 22.22 42.91 7.05
CA ALA A 111 23.14 42.80 8.17
C ALA A 111 23.17 44.11 8.96
N VAL A 112 22.86 44.06 10.25
CA VAL A 112 23.12 45.16 11.19
C VAL A 112 24.52 44.98 11.73
N THR A 113 25.42 45.93 11.46
CA THR A 113 26.83 45.86 11.83
C THR A 113 27.25 47.06 12.64
N GLN A 114 28.12 46.86 13.62
CA GLN A 114 28.73 47.91 14.42
C GLN A 114 30.21 48.02 14.08
N SER A 115 30.65 49.22 13.72
CA SER A 115 32.07 49.48 13.41
C SER A 115 32.93 49.46 14.67
N PRO A 116 34.20 49.02 14.59
CA PRO A 116 35.08 49.00 15.76
C PRO A 116 35.32 50.42 16.28
N HIS A 117 35.26 50.58 17.59
CA HIS A 117 35.42 51.87 18.27
C HIS A 117 36.82 52.44 17.99
N GLN A 118 36.94 53.45 17.13
CA GLN A 118 38.16 54.24 17.03
C GLN A 118 38.20 55.21 18.21
N ALA A 119 39.37 55.38 18.84
CA ALA A 119 39.53 56.22 20.02
C ALA A 119 39.00 57.65 19.77
N GLY A 120 37.89 58.02 20.43
CA GLY A 120 37.26 59.35 20.37
C GLY A 120 35.97 59.47 19.53
N ALA A 121 35.57 58.49 18.73
CA ALA A 121 34.33 58.51 17.94
C ALA A 121 33.24 57.61 18.55
N LYS A 122 31.98 58.05 18.60
CA LYS A 122 30.85 57.19 19.03
C LYS A 122 30.71 56.01 18.07
N ALA A 123 30.42 54.82 18.60
CA ALA A 123 30.17 53.64 17.79
C ALA A 123 28.92 53.85 16.92
N GLU A 124 29.08 53.79 15.60
CA GLU A 124 27.98 53.91 14.65
C GLU A 124 27.46 52.53 14.22
N THR A 125 26.14 52.45 14.05
CA THR A 125 25.44 51.25 13.58
C THR A 125 25.11 51.41 12.10
N GLN A 126 25.40 50.38 11.31
CA GLN A 126 25.12 50.34 9.87
C GLN A 126 24.14 49.22 9.56
N LEU A 127 23.17 49.50 8.70
CA LEU A 127 22.32 48.52 8.04
C LEU A 127 22.87 48.29 6.64
N VAL A 128 23.32 47.08 6.35
CA VAL A 128 23.95 46.68 5.08
C VAL A 128 23.09 45.62 4.39
N LEU A 129 22.69 45.83 3.15
CA LEU A 129 22.09 44.78 2.33
C LEU A 129 23.21 43.89 1.77
N VAL A 130 23.26 42.63 2.20
CA VAL A 130 24.21 41.63 1.73
C VAL A 130 23.55 40.74 0.67
N GLU A 131 24.31 40.42 -0.38
CA GLU A 131 23.83 39.65 -1.52
C GLU A 131 24.85 38.57 -1.91
N ALA A 132 24.38 37.32 -1.99
CA ALA A 132 25.15 36.19 -2.46
C ALA A 132 24.93 35.99 -3.97
N GLN A 133 25.96 36.26 -4.78
CA GLN A 133 25.94 36.06 -6.23
C GLN A 133 27.22 35.40 -6.71
N ARG A 134 27.10 34.41 -7.62
CA ARG A 134 28.23 33.74 -8.30
C ARG A 134 29.33 33.22 -7.35
N GLY A 135 28.97 32.67 -6.19
CA GLY A 135 29.94 32.10 -5.23
C GLY A 135 30.68 33.13 -4.37
N GLN A 136 30.26 34.41 -4.38
CA GLN A 136 30.79 35.45 -3.51
C GLN A 136 29.66 36.23 -2.83
N ILE A 137 29.97 36.86 -1.71
CA ILE A 137 29.05 37.73 -0.98
C ILE A 137 29.51 39.17 -1.10
N THR A 138 28.63 40.02 -1.60
CA THR A 138 28.81 41.47 -1.65
C THR A 138 27.88 42.14 -0.64
N GLY A 139 28.22 43.37 -0.24
CA GLY A 139 27.43 44.16 0.71
C GLY A 139 27.30 45.61 0.25
N HIS A 140 26.11 46.18 0.45
CA HIS A 140 25.81 47.58 0.17
C HIS A 140 25.17 48.24 1.39
N THR A 141 25.80 49.29 1.94
CA THR A 141 25.26 50.03 3.09
C THR A 141 23.97 50.78 2.70
N VAL A 142 22.87 50.45 3.36
CA VAL A 142 21.54 51.05 3.17
C VAL A 142 21.36 52.27 4.08
N LEU A 143 21.81 52.17 5.34
CA LEU A 143 21.66 53.22 6.34
C LEU A 143 22.83 53.18 7.33
N GLN A 144 23.26 54.35 7.78
CA GLN A 144 24.23 54.53 8.86
C GLN A 144 23.67 55.55 9.86
N ALA A 145 23.61 55.17 11.13
CA ALA A 145 23.03 55.99 12.20
C ALA A 145 23.66 55.67 13.57
N GLU A 146 23.47 56.56 14.56
CA GLU A 146 23.93 56.30 15.94
C GLU A 146 23.26 55.04 16.51
N ARG A 147 21.96 54.87 16.26
CA ARG A 147 21.15 53.73 16.67
C ARG A 147 20.23 53.29 15.54
N ILE A 148 20.23 51.98 15.28
CA ILE A 148 19.27 51.31 14.40
C ILE A 148 18.72 50.12 15.18
N SER A 149 17.40 50.09 15.36
CA SER A 149 16.66 48.99 16.00
C SER A 149 15.66 48.43 15.00
N TYR A 150 15.70 47.12 14.74
CA TYR A 150 14.68 46.45 13.96
C TYR A 150 13.47 46.11 14.85
N LEU A 151 12.26 46.34 14.34
CA LEU A 151 11.01 45.99 15.02
C LEU A 151 10.61 44.56 14.66
N ARG A 152 10.41 43.72 15.68
CA ARG A 152 10.08 42.30 15.49
C ARG A 152 8.70 42.14 14.86
N GLU A 153 8.53 41.16 13.99
CA GLU A 153 7.19 40.79 13.55
C GLU A 153 6.48 39.95 14.62
N GLN A 154 5.17 40.13 14.79
CA GLN A 154 4.37 39.29 15.68
C GLN A 154 3.96 38.03 14.90
N SER A 155 4.48 36.88 15.32
CA SER A 155 4.02 35.59 14.82
C SER A 155 2.54 35.36 15.14
N LEU A 156 1.87 34.63 14.26
CA LEU A 156 0.52 34.07 14.51
C LEU A 156 0.53 32.53 14.41
N GLN A 157 1.71 31.93 14.28
CA GLN A 157 1.86 30.50 14.01
C GLN A 157 1.99 29.67 15.30
N SER A 158 2.17 30.31 16.46
CA SER A 158 2.53 29.63 17.70
C SER A 158 1.59 30.00 18.86
N PRO A 159 1.09 29.03 19.65
CA PRO A 159 0.26 29.32 20.84
C PRO A 159 1.06 29.95 22.01
N TYR A 160 2.36 30.21 21.82
CA TYR A 160 3.24 30.93 22.76
C TYR A 160 2.99 32.44 22.79
N ASP A 161 2.34 32.98 21.76
CA ASP A 161 2.09 34.42 21.58
C ASP A 161 1.10 35.01 22.60
N VAL A 162 0.63 34.18 23.53
CA VAL A 162 -0.26 34.56 24.65
C VAL A 162 0.53 35.02 25.89
N TYR A 163 1.85 34.78 25.96
CA TYR A 163 2.75 35.19 27.05
C TYR A 163 3.91 36.06 26.54
N PRO A 164 3.84 37.40 26.64
CA PRO A 164 4.74 38.33 25.94
C PRO A 164 6.17 38.40 26.49
N ASN A 165 6.44 37.84 27.68
CA ASN A 165 7.76 37.98 28.34
C ASN A 165 8.73 36.84 28.02
N ALA A 166 8.33 35.84 27.24
CA ALA A 166 9.25 34.85 26.72
C ALA A 166 9.90 35.45 25.47
N VAL A 167 11.14 35.93 25.60
CA VAL A 167 11.96 36.33 24.45
C VAL A 167 12.19 35.08 23.60
N LEU A 168 11.36 34.90 22.57
CA LEU A 168 11.55 33.81 21.62
C LEU A 168 12.83 34.08 20.81
N PRO A 169 13.60 33.04 20.46
CA PRO A 169 14.63 33.13 19.45
C PRO A 169 14.04 33.68 18.14
N GLN A 170 14.73 34.67 17.58
CA GLN A 170 14.47 35.38 16.32
C GLN A 170 13.71 34.57 15.26
N GLU A 171 12.67 35.17 14.69
CA GLU A 171 11.94 34.59 13.56
C GLU A 171 12.88 34.42 12.36
N SER A 172 12.98 33.18 11.89
CA SER A 172 13.76 32.79 10.69
C SER A 172 13.00 33.06 9.38
N GLY A 173 12.01 33.95 9.41
CA GLY A 173 11.14 34.24 8.27
C GLY A 173 11.84 35.09 7.23
N THR A 174 11.39 34.97 5.98
CA THR A 174 11.75 35.94 4.94
C THR A 174 10.85 37.15 5.04
N HIS A 175 11.44 38.35 5.16
CA HIS A 175 10.67 39.58 5.27
C HIS A 175 10.64 40.33 3.92
N PRO A 176 9.46 40.70 3.40
CA PRO A 176 9.35 41.53 2.18
C PRO A 176 9.80 42.98 2.43
N SER A 177 9.68 43.43 3.68
CA SER A 177 10.12 44.73 4.14
C SER A 177 10.52 44.66 5.61
N LEU A 178 11.42 45.54 6.03
CA LEU A 178 11.97 45.63 7.37
C LEU A 178 11.52 46.94 8.02
N TRP A 179 10.75 46.83 9.10
CA TRP A 179 10.41 47.98 9.93
C TRP A 179 11.55 48.26 10.91
N ILE A 180 12.08 49.48 10.86
CA ILE A 180 13.21 49.90 11.70
C ILE A 180 12.90 51.22 12.41
N VAL A 181 13.46 51.38 13.60
CA VAL A 181 13.58 52.67 14.28
C VAL A 181 15.04 53.08 14.22
N PHE A 182 15.32 54.25 13.66
CA PHE A 182 16.68 54.76 13.58
C PHE A 182 16.77 56.21 14.03
N SER A 183 17.89 56.55 14.66
CA SER A 183 18.14 57.90 15.13
C SER A 183 18.69 58.75 13.98
N HIS A 184 17.92 59.78 13.59
CA HIS A 184 18.27 60.70 12.53
C HIS A 184 18.17 62.13 13.04
N LEU A 185 19.31 62.86 12.99
CA LEU A 185 19.42 64.26 13.44
C LEU A 185 18.90 64.50 14.87
N GLY A 186 19.14 63.55 15.79
CA GLY A 186 18.74 63.66 17.20
C GLY A 186 17.29 63.27 17.53
N SER A 187 16.52 62.81 16.54
CA SER A 187 15.16 62.28 16.72
C SER A 187 15.07 60.83 16.24
N ASP A 188 14.24 60.01 16.90
CA ASP A 188 13.99 58.64 16.44
C ASP A 188 12.88 58.60 15.39
N VAL A 189 13.15 57.91 14.29
CA VAL A 189 12.26 57.82 13.13
C VAL A 189 11.92 56.36 12.85
N LEU A 190 10.63 56.07 12.70
CA LEU A 190 10.14 54.81 12.17
C LEU A 190 10.29 54.83 10.65
N GLY A 191 11.01 53.85 10.11
CA GLY A 191 11.25 53.67 8.68
C GLY A 191 10.91 52.26 8.22
N LEU A 192 10.69 52.14 6.91
CA LEU A 192 10.45 50.89 6.21
C LEU A 192 11.55 50.69 5.17
N VAL A 193 12.26 49.57 5.22
CA VAL A 193 13.27 49.19 4.22
C VAL A 193 12.72 48.04 3.37
N ASP A 194 12.63 48.19 2.06
CA ASP A 194 12.21 47.08 1.20
C ASP A 194 13.35 46.09 0.91
N SER A 195 13.03 44.92 0.35
CA SER A 195 14.02 43.89 -0.01
C SER A 195 14.98 44.27 -1.15
N GLN A 196 14.82 45.46 -1.73
CA GLN A 196 15.79 46.08 -2.63
C GLN A 196 16.78 47.00 -1.91
N GLY A 197 16.62 47.21 -0.60
CA GLY A 197 17.44 48.11 0.20
C GLY A 197 17.00 49.58 0.12
N ARG A 198 15.77 49.86 -0.32
CA ARG A 198 15.25 51.24 -0.34
C ARG A 198 14.63 51.57 1.01
N LEU A 199 15.20 52.56 1.69
CA LEU A 199 14.66 53.10 2.94
C LEU A 199 13.60 54.18 2.66
N LYS A 200 12.42 54.01 3.25
CA LYS A 200 11.35 55.01 3.32
C LYS A 200 11.10 55.42 4.77
N PRO A 201 11.47 56.64 5.18
CA PRO A 201 11.04 57.19 6.47
C PRO A 201 9.52 57.33 6.51
N VAL A 202 8.87 56.79 7.55
CA VAL A 202 7.41 56.77 7.67
C VAL A 202 6.93 57.89 8.60
N ILE A 203 7.44 57.95 9.83
CA ILE A 203 7.05 58.97 10.82
C ILE A 203 8.10 59.10 11.94
N SER A 204 8.23 60.28 12.55
CA SER A 204 9.03 60.47 13.77
C SER A 204 8.25 59.98 15.00
N LEU A 205 8.93 59.32 15.94
CA LEU A 205 8.31 58.79 17.16
C LEU A 205 7.70 59.89 18.03
N ASP A 206 8.29 61.10 18.06
CA ASP A 206 7.74 62.24 18.79
C ASP A 206 6.34 62.63 18.27
N ARG A 207 6.07 62.43 16.96
CA ARG A 207 4.72 62.65 16.37
C ARG A 207 3.71 61.56 16.72
N LEU A 208 4.18 60.41 17.20
CA LEU A 208 3.34 59.36 17.78
C LEU A 208 3.11 59.55 19.28
N GLY A 209 3.64 60.63 19.87
CA GLY A 209 3.60 60.87 21.32
C GLY A 209 4.59 60.00 22.10
N ILE A 210 5.59 59.42 21.43
CA ILE A 210 6.58 58.53 22.04
C ILE A 210 7.93 59.24 22.14
N PRO A 211 8.53 59.38 23.35
CA PRO A 211 9.80 60.08 23.51
C PRO A 211 10.96 59.43 22.73
N SER A 212 11.84 60.26 22.16
CA SER A 212 13.13 59.79 21.64
C SER A 212 13.97 59.10 22.72
N GLY A 213 14.68 58.03 22.36
CA GLY A 213 15.44 57.19 23.29
C GLY A 213 14.62 56.07 23.95
N THR A 214 13.31 56.00 23.71
CA THR A 214 12.45 54.91 24.20
C THR A 214 13.01 53.56 23.79
N ASP A 215 12.93 52.61 24.72
CA ASP A 215 13.30 51.23 24.47
C ASP A 215 12.26 50.56 23.56
N THR A 216 12.74 50.05 22.44
CA THR A 216 11.93 49.44 21.38
C THR A 216 12.06 47.92 21.36
N GLU A 217 12.79 47.33 22.32
CA GLU A 217 13.10 45.89 22.35
C GLU A 217 11.85 44.99 22.31
N PHE A 218 10.75 45.42 22.93
CA PHE A 218 9.49 44.67 23.01
C PHE A 218 8.42 45.12 22.01
N TRP A 219 8.74 46.06 21.11
CA TRP A 219 7.78 46.51 20.11
C TRP A 219 7.67 45.49 18.98
N GLN A 220 6.45 45.31 18.49
CA GLN A 220 6.16 44.36 17.43
C GLN A 220 5.33 44.99 16.32
N VAL A 221 5.49 44.51 15.09
CA VAL A 221 4.67 44.87 13.94
C VAL A 221 3.92 43.64 13.42
N VAL A 222 2.68 43.80 13.00
CA VAL A 222 1.91 42.77 12.28
C VAL A 222 1.73 43.26 10.84
N PRO A 223 2.64 42.90 9.92
CA PRO A 223 2.60 43.39 8.55
C PRO A 223 1.41 42.82 7.77
N LEU A 224 0.90 43.60 6.82
CA LEU A 224 -0.23 43.30 5.94
C LEU A 224 0.19 43.52 4.48
N GLU A 225 -0.41 42.77 3.55
CA GLU A 225 -0.27 42.94 2.08
C GLU A 225 1.15 43.28 1.59
N GLY A 226 2.08 42.34 1.72
CA GLY A 226 3.47 42.54 1.25
C GLY A 226 4.27 43.56 2.06
N GLY A 227 3.82 43.90 3.28
CA GLY A 227 4.60 44.62 4.29
C GLY A 227 4.55 46.15 4.23
N GLN A 228 3.65 46.71 3.42
CA GLN A 228 3.49 48.16 3.25
C GLN A 228 2.51 48.78 4.26
N ARG A 229 1.58 47.97 4.78
CA ARG A 229 0.68 48.30 5.89
C ARG A 229 1.01 47.40 7.07
N ALA A 230 0.83 47.86 8.30
CA ALA A 230 1.12 47.07 9.48
C ALA A 230 0.33 47.54 10.70
N TRP A 231 0.00 46.63 11.61
CA TRP A 231 -0.38 46.98 12.97
C TRP A 231 0.88 47.11 13.82
N LEU A 232 1.19 48.31 14.34
CA LEU A 232 2.30 48.54 15.25
C LEU A 232 1.81 48.40 16.70
N LYS A 233 2.33 47.39 17.38
CA LYS A 233 2.12 47.09 18.78
C LYS A 233 3.29 47.61 19.60
N THR A 234 3.05 48.61 20.44
CA THR A 234 3.98 48.98 21.51
C THR A 234 3.63 48.21 22.79
N SER A 235 4.33 48.47 23.90
CA SER A 235 4.01 47.84 25.19
C SER A 235 2.57 48.10 25.66
N THR A 236 2.03 49.29 25.37
CA THR A 236 0.75 49.78 25.92
C THR A 236 -0.25 50.25 24.87
N SER A 237 0.17 50.47 23.61
CA SER A 237 -0.64 51.14 22.60
C SER A 237 -0.61 50.41 21.26
N LEU A 238 -1.74 50.41 20.54
CA LEU A 238 -1.86 49.85 19.19
C LEU A 238 -2.04 50.96 18.16
N PHE A 239 -1.26 50.91 17.09
CA PHE A 239 -1.39 51.80 15.95
C PHE A 239 -1.61 51.00 14.68
N PHE A 240 -2.33 51.57 13.71
CA PHE A 240 -2.39 51.06 12.35
C PHE A 240 -1.55 51.98 11.46
N ILE A 241 -0.60 51.40 10.73
CA ILE A 241 0.35 52.11 9.88
C ILE A 241 0.10 51.71 8.43
N ASP A 242 -0.02 52.71 7.57
CA ASP A 242 -0.05 52.54 6.12
C ASP A 242 1.04 53.43 5.53
N ALA A 243 2.18 52.82 5.18
CA ALA A 243 3.33 53.56 4.68
C ALA A 243 3.05 54.27 3.35
N GLN A 244 1.97 53.94 2.64
CA GLN A 244 1.59 54.54 1.35
C GLN A 244 0.50 55.62 1.50
N ALA A 245 -0.19 55.69 2.64
CA ALA A 245 -1.21 56.70 2.89
C ALA A 245 -0.61 58.10 3.10
N ALA A 246 -1.37 59.14 2.73
CA ALA A 246 -0.99 60.54 2.97
C ALA A 246 -0.87 60.86 4.48
N VAL A 247 -1.67 60.18 5.30
CA VAL A 247 -1.52 60.15 6.76
C VAL A 247 -1.10 58.72 7.13
N PRO A 248 0.20 58.48 7.36
CA PRO A 248 0.74 57.13 7.38
C PRO A 248 0.44 56.35 8.66
N VAL A 249 -0.08 56.99 9.71
CA VAL A 249 -0.41 56.33 10.99
C VAL A 249 -1.78 56.76 11.48
N ARG A 250 -2.53 55.78 12.01
CA ARG A 250 -3.79 55.96 12.73
C ARG A 250 -3.70 55.33 14.10
N GLY A 251 -4.01 56.10 15.14
CA GLY A 251 -4.02 55.64 16.51
C GLY A 251 -3.50 56.68 17.51
N PRO A 252 -3.41 56.33 18.80
CA PRO A 252 -3.60 54.98 19.33
C PRO A 252 -5.06 54.51 19.19
N LEU A 253 -5.25 53.32 18.63
CA LEU A 253 -6.56 52.69 18.38
C LEU A 253 -7.02 51.82 19.57
N LEU A 254 -6.08 51.46 20.44
CA LEU A 254 -6.31 50.80 21.71
C LEU A 254 -5.16 51.18 22.66
N GLU A 255 -5.50 51.58 23.88
CA GLU A 255 -4.55 51.82 24.98
C GLU A 255 -4.90 50.92 26.17
N VAL A 256 -3.90 50.20 26.67
CA VAL A 256 -4.03 49.14 27.68
C VAL A 256 -2.78 49.10 28.56
N GLU A 257 -2.85 48.43 29.71
CA GLU A 257 -1.67 48.24 30.58
C GLU A 257 -0.65 47.32 29.92
N GLU A 258 -1.11 46.27 29.25
CA GLU A 258 -0.24 45.32 28.56
C GLU A 258 -0.95 44.77 27.32
N MET A 259 -0.38 45.02 26.15
CA MET A 259 -0.87 44.45 24.89
C MET A 259 -0.27 43.07 24.67
N LEU A 260 -1.11 42.05 24.48
CA LEU A 260 -0.63 40.66 24.38
C LEU A 260 -0.52 40.20 22.94
N ILE A 261 -1.59 40.28 22.16
CA ILE A 261 -1.62 39.77 20.78
C ILE A 261 -2.63 40.54 19.92
N VAL A 262 -2.28 40.73 18.65
CA VAL A 262 -3.12 41.36 17.63
C VAL A 262 -3.31 40.39 16.47
N VAL A 263 -4.56 39.99 16.18
CA VAL A 263 -4.91 39.07 15.10
C VAL A 263 -5.71 39.84 14.04
N PRO A 264 -5.11 40.23 12.91
CA PRO A 264 -5.81 40.93 11.85
C PRO A 264 -6.77 39.98 11.12
N SER A 265 -7.88 40.54 10.66
CA SER A 265 -8.82 39.87 9.75
C SER A 265 -8.19 39.74 8.34
N PRO A 266 -8.75 38.92 7.44
CA PRO A 266 -8.21 38.71 6.09
C PRO A 266 -8.16 40.01 5.25
N ASP A 267 -9.01 40.99 5.56
CA ASP A 267 -8.99 42.31 4.91
C ASP A 267 -7.93 43.26 5.48
N GLY A 268 -7.27 42.89 6.58
CA GLY A 268 -6.23 43.65 7.29
C GLY A 268 -6.71 44.91 8.01
N THR A 269 -7.95 45.35 7.80
CA THR A 269 -8.48 46.61 8.37
C THR A 269 -9.17 46.40 9.72
N HIS A 270 -9.62 45.18 10.01
CA HIS A 270 -10.11 44.77 11.32
C HIS A 270 -9.07 43.92 12.05
N ALA A 271 -9.02 44.00 13.38
CA ALA A 271 -8.17 43.14 14.20
C ALA A 271 -8.84 42.77 15.52
N TRP A 272 -8.72 41.50 15.91
CA TRP A 272 -9.00 41.05 17.27
C TRP A 272 -7.76 41.28 18.14
N VAL A 273 -7.93 41.97 19.26
CA VAL A 273 -6.82 42.31 20.15
C VAL A 273 -7.07 41.72 21.52
N MET A 274 -6.18 40.85 21.98
CA MET A 274 -6.21 40.39 23.37
C MET A 274 -5.19 41.20 24.17
N ALA A 275 -5.64 41.79 25.26
CA ALA A 275 -4.87 42.71 26.09
C ALA A 275 -5.29 42.65 27.56
N ARG A 276 -4.46 43.19 28.46
CA ARG A 276 -4.81 43.41 29.87
C ARG A 276 -5.23 44.87 30.07
N PRO A 277 -6.47 45.13 30.48
CA PRO A 277 -6.89 46.49 30.84
C PRO A 277 -6.18 46.93 32.13
N SER A 278 -6.03 48.25 32.30
CA SER A 278 -5.51 48.87 33.52
C SER A 278 -6.30 48.41 34.77
N PRO A 279 -5.66 48.21 35.94
CA PRO A 279 -6.21 47.40 37.02
C PRO A 279 -7.45 48.04 37.67
N GLN A 280 -8.59 47.35 37.64
CA GLN A 280 -9.64 47.50 38.65
C GLN A 280 -9.31 46.65 39.89
N PRO A 281 -9.75 47.02 41.10
CA PRO A 281 -9.31 46.41 42.37
C PRO A 281 -9.45 44.88 42.44
N ASP A 282 -10.47 44.31 41.78
CA ASP A 282 -10.78 42.87 41.84
C ASP A 282 -10.32 42.04 40.62
N ASP A 283 -9.75 42.68 39.57
CA ASP A 283 -9.56 42.01 38.27
C ASP A 283 -8.14 42.15 37.70
N ARG A 284 -7.15 42.28 38.58
CA ARG A 284 -5.73 42.62 38.28
C ARG A 284 -4.97 41.63 37.37
N ARG A 285 -5.62 40.60 36.82
CA ARG A 285 -4.96 39.57 35.97
C ARG A 285 -5.81 39.09 34.78
N ALA A 286 -6.97 39.68 34.49
CA ALA A 286 -7.83 39.16 33.42
C ALA A 286 -7.40 39.71 32.06
N ARG A 287 -7.20 38.82 31.09
CA ARG A 287 -7.03 39.20 29.69
C ARG A 287 -8.42 39.38 29.09
N ARG A 288 -8.61 40.41 28.28
CA ARG A 288 -9.88 40.68 27.59
C ARG A 288 -9.65 40.71 26.09
N LEU A 289 -10.71 40.41 25.34
CA LEU A 289 -10.71 40.42 23.88
C LEU A 289 -11.47 41.64 23.37
N TYR A 290 -10.83 42.40 22.50
CA TYR A 290 -11.36 43.60 21.85
C TYR A 290 -11.44 43.39 20.35
N SER A 291 -12.42 44.05 19.71
CA SER A 291 -12.42 44.24 18.25
C SER A 291 -12.02 45.67 17.93
N VAL A 292 -10.99 45.84 17.09
CA VAL A 292 -10.45 47.15 16.70
C VAL A 292 -10.48 47.27 15.17
N THR A 293 -10.78 48.47 14.67
CA THR A 293 -10.84 48.75 13.22
C THR A 293 -9.91 49.90 12.88
N ALA A 294 -9.15 49.79 11.80
CA ALA A 294 -8.22 50.79 11.28
C ALA A 294 -8.89 52.12 10.86
N THR A 295 -10.22 52.12 10.72
CA THR A 295 -11.03 53.31 10.41
C THR A 295 -11.69 53.93 11.64
N ALA A 296 -11.48 53.40 12.85
CA ALA A 296 -11.99 54.01 14.06
C ALA A 296 -11.31 55.36 14.32
N GLU A 297 -12.07 56.34 14.84
CA GLU A 297 -11.48 57.62 15.25
C GLU A 297 -10.56 57.40 16.47
N PRO A 298 -9.40 58.07 16.54
CA PRO A 298 -8.52 57.99 17.71
C PRO A 298 -9.28 58.29 19.01
N GLY A 299 -9.14 57.43 20.02
CA GLY A 299 -9.87 57.55 21.29
C GLY A 299 -11.27 56.91 21.33
N THR A 300 -11.75 56.31 20.23
CA THR A 300 -12.97 55.48 20.26
C THR A 300 -12.81 54.34 21.25
N GLN A 301 -13.75 54.18 22.19
CA GLN A 301 -13.69 53.07 23.15
C GLN A 301 -13.88 51.72 22.42
N PRO A 302 -12.89 50.82 22.47
CA PRO A 302 -12.96 49.54 21.78
C PRO A 302 -13.98 48.62 22.47
N ILE A 303 -14.75 47.90 21.66
CA ILE A 303 -15.85 47.06 22.14
C ILE A 303 -15.27 45.76 22.73
N PRO A 304 -15.48 45.48 24.04
CA PRO A 304 -15.12 44.19 24.61
C PRO A 304 -16.05 43.11 24.06
N LEU A 305 -15.48 42.01 23.57
CA LEU A 305 -16.22 40.85 23.11
C LEU A 305 -16.47 39.88 24.27
N LEU A 306 -17.41 38.93 24.10
CA LEU A 306 -17.80 37.94 25.11
C LEU A 306 -18.21 38.58 26.46
N ASN A 307 -18.95 39.70 26.43
CA ASN A 307 -19.37 40.46 27.62
C ASN A 307 -18.23 40.81 28.60
N GLY A 308 -16.99 40.93 28.12
CA GLY A 308 -15.83 41.22 28.96
C GLY A 308 -15.32 40.03 29.79
N GLU A 309 -15.75 38.80 29.48
CA GLU A 309 -15.24 37.59 30.11
C GLU A 309 -13.71 37.49 30.00
N ALA A 310 -13.09 36.92 31.04
CA ALA A 310 -11.67 36.68 31.05
C ALA A 310 -11.30 35.64 29.98
N VAL A 311 -10.46 36.03 29.03
CA VAL A 311 -9.97 35.19 27.94
C VAL A 311 -8.64 34.59 28.31
N ARG A 312 -8.44 33.32 27.97
CA ARG A 312 -7.17 32.63 28.17
C ARG A 312 -6.32 32.66 26.92
N GLN A 313 -6.91 32.31 25.78
CA GLN A 313 -6.23 32.06 24.52
C GLN A 313 -7.19 32.39 23.36
N ILE A 314 -6.66 32.94 22.28
CA ILE A 314 -7.36 33.14 21.02
C ILE A 314 -6.58 32.52 19.87
N ILE A 315 -7.26 31.92 18.90
CA ILE A 315 -6.65 31.35 17.69
C ILE A 315 -7.54 31.62 16.47
N PRO A 316 -7.01 32.20 15.37
CA PRO A 316 -7.78 32.37 14.14
C PRO A 316 -8.10 31.02 13.49
N ASP A 317 -9.24 30.93 12.80
CA ASP A 317 -9.53 29.79 11.93
C ASP A 317 -8.62 29.81 10.68
N SER A 318 -8.60 28.69 9.93
CA SER A 318 -7.73 28.55 8.75
C SER A 318 -8.01 29.56 7.63
N GLY A 319 -9.18 30.22 7.65
CA GLY A 319 -9.54 31.28 6.72
C GLY A 319 -9.35 32.69 7.27
N GLY A 320 -8.89 32.85 8.51
CA GLY A 320 -8.75 34.12 9.24
C GLY A 320 -10.06 34.86 9.52
N SER A 321 -11.21 34.31 9.13
CA SER A 321 -12.51 34.99 9.17
C SER A 321 -13.28 34.77 10.48
N ARG A 322 -12.85 33.80 11.28
CA ARG A 322 -13.46 33.43 12.57
C ARG A 322 -12.37 33.27 13.62
N LEU A 323 -12.74 33.42 14.88
CA LEU A 323 -11.82 33.30 16.00
C LEU A 323 -12.30 32.24 17.00
N TRP A 324 -11.44 31.25 17.28
CA TRP A 324 -11.60 30.35 18.42
C TRP A 324 -11.12 31.06 19.68
N VAL A 325 -11.96 31.09 20.71
CA VAL A 325 -11.67 31.77 21.97
C VAL A 325 -11.86 30.79 23.13
N ALA A 326 -10.79 30.56 23.88
CA ALA A 326 -10.84 29.79 25.12
C ALA A 326 -11.06 30.72 26.31
N GLY A 327 -12.17 30.53 27.03
CA GLY A 327 -12.50 31.26 28.25
C GLY A 327 -11.64 30.82 29.43
N ALA A 328 -11.25 31.75 30.30
CA ALA A 328 -10.52 31.46 31.51
C ALA A 328 -11.46 30.91 32.59
N THR A 329 -11.11 29.76 33.18
CA THR A 329 -11.79 29.25 34.38
C THR A 329 -11.13 29.78 35.64
N ARG A 330 -11.75 30.77 36.28
CA ARG A 330 -11.38 31.19 37.64
C ARG A 330 -12.33 30.55 38.65
N PRO A 331 -11.83 29.80 39.65
CA PRO A 331 -12.67 29.24 40.70
C PRO A 331 -13.42 30.31 41.52
N GLU A 332 -12.87 31.52 41.64
CA GLU A 332 -13.33 32.50 42.62
C GLU A 332 -14.27 33.59 42.07
N THR A 333 -14.27 33.86 40.75
CA THR A 333 -15.05 34.97 40.15
C THR A 333 -16.12 34.54 39.16
N GLY A 334 -16.48 33.24 39.11
CA GLY A 334 -17.63 32.76 38.32
C GLY A 334 -17.48 32.86 36.80
N GLY A 335 -16.26 32.81 36.26
CA GLY A 335 -16.03 32.71 34.81
C GLY A 335 -16.68 31.43 34.24
N SER A 336 -17.38 31.56 33.12
CA SER A 336 -18.23 30.49 32.57
C SER A 336 -17.44 29.31 31.97
N GLY A 337 -16.16 29.50 31.61
CA GLY A 337 -15.25 28.48 31.10
C GLY A 337 -15.72 27.81 29.79
N GLY A 338 -14.79 27.42 28.92
CA GLY A 338 -15.11 26.67 27.70
C GLY A 338 -14.57 27.30 26.43
N LEU A 339 -15.02 26.77 25.30
CA LEU A 339 -14.56 27.11 23.96
C LEU A 339 -15.67 27.76 23.13
N TYR A 340 -15.40 28.98 22.68
CA TYR A 340 -16.25 29.77 21.81
C TYR A 340 -15.67 29.81 20.39
N LEU A 341 -16.55 29.86 19.38
CA LEU A 341 -16.22 30.27 18.02
C LEU A 341 -17.00 31.54 17.71
N ILE A 342 -16.32 32.61 17.32
CA ILE A 342 -16.94 33.92 17.07
C ILE A 342 -16.59 34.50 15.70
N ASP A 343 -17.46 35.35 15.18
CA ASP A 343 -17.21 36.19 14.00
C ASP A 343 -16.45 37.50 14.37
N PRO A 344 -16.07 38.35 13.40
CA PRO A 344 -15.39 39.62 13.68
C PRO A 344 -16.16 40.58 14.58
N GLN A 345 -17.49 40.44 14.67
CA GLN A 345 -18.36 41.25 15.53
C GLN A 345 -18.58 40.62 16.91
N GLY A 346 -17.96 39.47 17.19
CA GLY A 346 -18.06 38.75 18.46
C GLY A 346 -19.33 37.92 18.65
N ARG A 347 -20.09 37.65 17.58
CA ARG A 347 -21.27 36.78 17.66
C ARG A 347 -20.84 35.32 17.69
N SER A 348 -21.43 34.53 18.60
CA SER A 348 -21.16 33.10 18.68
C SER A 348 -21.69 32.37 17.44
N LEU A 349 -20.84 31.57 16.81
CA LEU A 349 -21.14 30.75 15.65
C LEU A 349 -21.47 29.29 16.02
N LEU A 350 -21.42 28.93 17.31
CA LEU A 350 -21.75 27.59 17.80
C LEU A 350 -23.26 27.49 18.11
N PRO A 351 -24.01 26.57 17.47
CA PRO A 351 -25.48 26.54 17.56
C PRO A 351 -26.02 26.10 18.93
N GLN A 352 -25.20 25.47 19.79
CA GLN A 352 -25.60 24.97 21.12
C GLN A 352 -24.94 25.72 22.28
N GLY A 353 -24.31 26.88 22.02
CA GLY A 353 -23.49 27.60 22.99
C GLY A 353 -22.03 27.08 23.05
N PRO A 354 -21.23 27.53 24.03
CA PRO A 354 -19.81 27.16 24.12
C PRO A 354 -19.62 25.67 24.41
N LEU A 355 -18.61 25.08 23.76
CA LEU A 355 -18.19 23.71 24.02
C LEU A 355 -17.40 23.65 25.34
N PHE A 356 -17.44 22.51 26.03
CA PHE A 356 -16.69 22.30 27.28
C PHE A 356 -17.01 23.36 28.37
N LEU A 357 -18.29 23.73 28.48
CA LEU A 357 -18.76 24.73 29.44
C LEU A 357 -18.29 24.40 30.88
N LYS A 358 -17.83 25.42 31.62
CA LYS A 358 -17.22 25.32 32.96
C LYS A 358 -15.90 24.55 33.03
N GLN A 359 -15.32 24.14 31.91
CA GLN A 359 -14.00 23.51 31.87
C GLN A 359 -12.94 24.50 31.37
N GLY A 360 -11.76 24.42 31.95
CA GLY A 360 -10.58 25.13 31.45
C GLY A 360 -10.05 24.36 30.25
N VAL A 361 -9.95 25.02 29.10
CA VAL A 361 -9.49 24.39 27.86
C VAL A 361 -8.28 25.12 27.28
N LEU A 362 -7.42 24.32 26.64
CA LEU A 362 -6.38 24.78 25.73
C LEU A 362 -6.74 24.34 24.33
N VAL A 363 -6.54 25.23 23.39
CA VAL A 363 -6.94 25.02 22.00
C VAL A 363 -5.71 25.15 21.12
N THR A 364 -5.66 24.36 20.06
CA THR A 364 -4.63 24.50 19.04
C THR A 364 -5.20 24.13 17.68
N VAL A 365 -4.94 24.95 16.65
CA VAL A 365 -5.50 24.75 15.30
C VAL A 365 -4.41 24.20 14.39
N THR A 366 -4.75 23.15 13.67
CA THR A 366 -3.84 22.47 12.73
C THR A 366 -3.85 23.17 11.38
N SER A 367 -2.80 22.95 10.57
CA SER A 367 -2.75 23.46 9.19
C SER A 367 -3.88 22.94 8.29
N SER A 368 -4.53 21.83 8.67
CA SER A 368 -5.73 21.30 8.00
C SER A 368 -7.06 21.91 8.49
N GLY A 369 -7.04 22.87 9.42
CA GLY A 369 -8.24 23.52 9.96
C GLY A 369 -8.99 22.73 11.04
N HIS A 370 -8.46 21.58 11.48
CA HIS A 370 -8.97 20.87 12.66
C HIS A 370 -8.48 21.53 13.95
N VAL A 371 -9.29 21.40 15.00
CA VAL A 371 -9.08 22.07 16.28
C VAL A 371 -8.88 21.03 17.37
N TRP A 372 -7.70 20.99 17.95
CA TRP A 372 -7.41 20.18 19.12
C TRP A 372 -7.82 20.94 20.38
N VAL A 373 -8.50 20.24 21.28
CA VAL A 373 -8.93 20.77 22.57
C VAL A 373 -8.43 19.86 23.68
N LEU A 374 -7.67 20.43 24.61
CA LEU A 374 -7.18 19.77 25.81
C LEU A 374 -7.89 20.38 27.03
N THR A 375 -8.57 19.56 27.82
CA THR A 375 -9.22 20.00 29.06
C THR A 375 -8.23 19.95 30.24
N ARG A 376 -8.54 20.72 31.29
CA ARG A 376 -7.79 20.71 32.56
C ARG A 376 -7.70 19.32 33.21
N GLU A 377 -8.64 18.43 32.92
CA GLU A 377 -8.70 17.07 33.45
C GLU A 377 -7.80 16.09 32.66
N GLY A 378 -7.12 16.56 31.60
CA GLY A 378 -6.26 15.73 30.77
C GLY A 378 -7.00 15.00 29.64
N ASP A 379 -8.24 15.39 29.36
CA ASP A 379 -9.00 14.89 28.21
C ASP A 379 -8.55 15.59 26.94
N ALA A 380 -8.32 14.83 25.87
CA ALA A 380 -8.00 15.37 24.56
C ALA A 380 -9.15 15.13 23.59
N HIS A 381 -9.43 16.12 22.74
CA HIS A 381 -10.50 16.11 21.75
C HIS A 381 -10.02 16.72 20.43
N VAL A 382 -10.56 16.22 19.31
CA VAL A 382 -10.39 16.81 17.98
C VAL A 382 -11.74 17.26 17.48
N LEU A 383 -11.83 18.52 17.06
CA LEU A 383 -13.02 19.11 16.44
C LEU A 383 -12.74 19.49 14.99
N ASP A 384 -13.79 19.50 14.18
CA ASP A 384 -13.75 20.17 12.87
C ASP A 384 -13.94 21.68 13.00
N GLY A 385 -13.81 22.40 11.88
CA GLY A 385 -13.95 23.85 11.82
C GLY A 385 -15.36 24.39 12.15
N THR A 386 -16.34 23.52 12.42
CA THR A 386 -17.69 23.89 12.88
C THR A 386 -17.92 23.58 14.36
N GLY A 387 -16.93 22.98 15.04
CA GLY A 387 -17.01 22.60 16.45
C GLY A 387 -17.58 21.20 16.69
N ARG A 388 -17.82 20.40 15.63
CA ARG A 388 -18.25 19.01 15.79
C ARG A 388 -17.05 18.14 16.18
N ARG A 389 -17.22 17.31 17.21
CA ARG A 389 -16.19 16.38 17.69
C ARG A 389 -15.98 15.23 16.71
N ILE A 390 -14.74 15.12 16.22
CA ILE A 390 -14.25 14.07 15.32
C ILE A 390 -13.71 12.88 16.14
N ALA A 391 -12.97 13.16 17.20
CA ALA A 391 -12.40 12.14 18.10
C ALA A 391 -12.29 12.67 19.52
N GLY A 392 -12.18 11.79 20.51
CA GLY A 392 -11.77 12.20 21.85
C GLY A 392 -11.50 11.06 22.80
N GLY A 393 -10.62 11.27 23.78
CA GLY A 393 -10.34 10.31 24.84
C GLY A 393 -10.11 11.00 26.17
N LYS A 394 -10.51 10.32 27.24
CA LYS A 394 -10.48 10.86 28.61
C LYS A 394 -9.17 10.55 29.32
N ALA A 395 -8.70 11.46 30.16
CA ALA A 395 -7.52 11.35 31.02
C ALA A 395 -6.28 10.78 30.28
N LEU A 396 -6.12 11.16 29.02
CA LEU A 396 -5.09 10.65 28.14
C LEU A 396 -3.71 11.22 28.47
N LEU A 397 -3.69 12.38 29.11
CA LEU A 397 -2.48 13.08 29.50
C LEU A 397 -2.36 13.06 31.03
N PRO A 398 -1.24 12.57 31.59
CA PRO A 398 -1.00 12.63 33.03
C PRO A 398 -0.60 14.07 33.39
N LEU A 399 -1.60 14.94 33.56
CA LEU A 399 -1.38 16.26 34.14
C LEU A 399 -1.13 16.06 35.65
N SER A 400 0.14 15.89 36.03
CA SER A 400 0.55 15.78 37.45
C SER A 400 0.07 16.99 38.27
N GLU A 401 -0.23 16.73 39.55
CA GLU A 401 -0.89 17.56 40.57
C GLU A 401 -1.13 19.08 40.35
N PRO A 402 -2.25 19.62 40.88
CA PRO A 402 -2.74 20.98 40.63
C PRO A 402 -1.92 22.02 41.41
N GLY A 403 -0.66 22.24 41.04
CA GLY A 403 0.03 23.48 41.38
C GLY A 403 -0.67 24.65 40.67
N GLU A 404 -1.03 25.71 41.41
CA GLU A 404 -1.64 26.91 40.81
C GLU A 404 -0.80 27.41 39.62
N GLY A 405 -1.43 27.48 38.45
CA GLY A 405 -0.80 27.96 37.22
C GLY A 405 -0.05 26.91 36.38
N SER A 406 0.01 25.63 36.77
CA SER A 406 0.66 24.58 35.94
C SER A 406 -0.08 24.37 34.62
N PHE A 407 -1.42 24.27 34.67
CA PHE A 407 -2.25 24.16 33.50
C PHE A 407 -2.14 25.42 32.63
N ASP A 408 -2.00 26.60 33.23
CA ASP A 408 -1.92 27.88 32.49
C ASP A 408 -0.59 28.04 31.73
N ARG A 409 0.48 27.39 32.18
CA ARG A 409 1.82 27.35 31.55
C ARG A 409 2.03 26.17 30.59
N LEU A 410 1.00 25.37 30.32
CA LEU A 410 1.04 24.38 29.25
C LEU A 410 0.97 25.10 27.91
N ILE A 411 1.91 24.76 27.04
CA ILE A 411 2.01 25.37 25.73
C ILE A 411 2.04 24.26 24.72
N THR A 412 1.20 24.36 23.69
CA THR A 412 0.81 23.20 22.87
C THR A 412 1.03 23.43 21.40
N TYR A 413 2.08 22.87 20.81
CA TYR A 413 2.31 23.03 19.38
C TYR A 413 1.45 22.05 18.56
N PRO A 414 0.60 22.53 17.62
CA PRO A 414 -0.12 21.67 16.68
C PRO A 414 0.79 21.38 15.49
N ILE A 415 1.10 20.11 15.22
CA ILE A 415 2.06 19.86 14.15
C ILE A 415 1.65 18.66 13.30
N GLY A 416 1.38 18.95 12.02
CA GLY A 416 1.01 18.00 10.98
C GLY A 416 -0.32 18.25 10.29
N THR A 417 -0.40 17.81 9.03
CA THR A 417 -1.54 18.00 8.13
C THR A 417 -2.79 17.21 8.51
N ARG A 418 -2.72 16.38 9.56
CA ARG A 418 -3.87 15.65 10.14
C ARG A 418 -3.96 15.81 11.65
N GLY A 419 -3.19 16.73 12.23
CA GLY A 419 -3.19 17.05 13.65
C GLY A 419 -2.66 15.92 14.53
N GLU A 420 -1.40 15.52 14.37
CA GLU A 420 -0.89 14.28 14.99
C GLU A 420 0.08 14.53 16.19
N LEU A 421 0.57 15.75 16.42
CA LEU A 421 1.56 16.04 17.48
C LEU A 421 1.10 17.14 18.45
N LEU A 422 1.31 16.93 19.75
CA LEU A 422 1.05 17.90 20.82
C LEU A 422 2.19 17.88 21.86
N VAL A 423 3.07 18.86 21.81
CA VAL A 423 4.15 19.01 22.80
C VAL A 423 3.68 19.91 23.94
N TRP A 424 4.03 19.61 25.20
CA TRP A 424 3.86 20.56 26.30
C TRP A 424 5.07 20.62 27.24
N THR A 425 5.09 21.63 28.10
CA THR A 425 6.29 22.11 28.80
C THR A 425 6.96 21.12 29.77
N SER A 426 6.35 19.98 30.09
CA SER A 426 6.98 18.90 30.89
C SER A 426 7.25 17.61 30.09
N GLY A 427 6.95 17.59 28.79
CA GLY A 427 7.24 16.46 27.90
C GLY A 427 6.62 16.61 26.51
N ALA A 428 7.32 16.10 25.49
CA ALA A 428 6.77 16.00 24.14
C ALA A 428 5.92 14.74 24.01
N LEU A 429 4.65 14.87 23.57
CA LEU A 429 3.77 13.74 23.28
C LEU A 429 3.25 13.77 21.83
N HIS A 430 3.03 12.59 21.27
CA HIS A 430 2.38 12.38 19.98
C HIS A 430 0.95 11.90 20.18
N LEU A 431 -0.02 12.63 19.62
CA LEU A 431 -1.47 12.42 19.81
C LEU A 431 -2.14 12.17 18.46
N GLN A 432 -2.58 10.93 18.22
CA GLN A 432 -3.17 10.55 16.93
C GLN A 432 -4.65 10.14 17.08
N PRO A 433 -5.57 10.64 16.23
CA PRO A 433 -6.94 10.16 16.21
C PRO A 433 -7.02 8.78 15.51
N GLU A 434 -7.56 7.77 16.20
CA GLU A 434 -7.71 6.40 15.72
C GLU A 434 -9.10 5.85 16.11
N GLY A 435 -9.96 5.57 15.12
CA GLY A 435 -11.25 4.89 15.34
C GLY A 435 -12.21 5.59 16.31
N GLY A 436 -12.27 6.92 16.31
CA GLY A 436 -13.09 7.71 17.25
C GLY A 436 -12.45 7.96 18.62
N SER A 437 -11.27 7.37 18.87
CA SER A 437 -10.44 7.58 20.06
C SER A 437 -9.16 8.36 19.73
N ILE A 438 -8.40 8.79 20.74
CA ILE A 438 -7.07 9.40 20.57
C ILE A 438 -6.04 8.51 21.25
N ARG A 439 -4.94 8.25 20.54
CA ARG A 439 -3.79 7.49 21.01
C ARG A 439 -2.65 8.42 21.40
N VAL A 440 -2.00 8.13 22.52
CA VAL A 440 -0.92 8.95 23.09
C VAL A 440 0.38 8.18 23.14
N THR A 441 1.47 8.80 22.68
CA THR A 441 2.83 8.25 22.78
C THR A 441 3.79 9.28 23.37
N SER A 442 4.54 8.90 24.42
CA SER A 442 5.55 9.77 25.04
C SER A 442 6.89 9.68 24.32
N LEU A 443 7.47 10.85 24.02
CA LEU A 443 8.66 10.97 23.18
C LEU A 443 9.95 11.01 24.00
N THR A 444 9.85 11.47 25.24
CA THR A 444 10.89 11.40 26.27
C THR A 444 10.25 10.87 27.55
N LYS A 445 10.87 9.89 28.20
CA LYS A 445 10.35 9.32 29.46
C LYS A 445 10.42 10.37 30.59
N GLY A 446 9.37 11.17 30.75
CA GLY A 446 9.16 12.08 31.88
C GLY A 446 10.14 13.25 31.96
N GLN A 447 10.66 13.75 30.84
CA GLN A 447 11.64 14.84 30.81
C GLN A 447 11.08 16.06 30.08
N GLY A 448 11.29 17.25 30.67
CA GLY A 448 10.97 18.54 30.08
C GLY A 448 11.81 18.83 28.82
N VAL A 449 11.29 19.72 27.98
CA VAL A 449 11.87 20.09 26.69
C VAL A 449 12.08 21.60 26.63
N ARG A 450 13.32 22.03 26.39
CA ARG A 450 13.72 23.44 26.44
C ARG A 450 13.53 24.19 25.11
N ASN A 451 13.94 23.58 24.02
CA ASN A 451 13.93 24.16 22.67
C ASN A 451 13.30 23.14 21.72
N LEU A 452 12.29 23.53 20.94
CA LEU A 452 11.61 22.66 19.96
C LEU A 452 11.48 23.38 18.62
N PHE A 453 11.99 22.79 17.54
CA PHE A 453 11.70 23.21 16.16
C PHE A 453 10.94 22.10 15.46
N VAL A 454 9.87 22.42 14.72
CA VAL A 454 9.16 21.41 13.93
C VAL A 454 8.88 21.85 12.50
N GLU A 455 9.11 20.93 11.56
CA GLU A 455 8.85 21.18 10.14
C GLU A 455 7.36 21.45 9.86
N ALA A 456 7.10 22.34 8.89
CA ALA A 456 5.75 22.73 8.47
C ALA A 456 4.83 21.55 8.08
N ASN A 457 5.41 20.43 7.65
CA ASN A 457 4.66 19.23 7.27
C ASN A 457 4.22 18.36 8.45
N GLY A 458 4.68 18.62 9.67
CA GLY A 458 4.35 17.81 10.85
C GLY A 458 5.27 16.66 11.18
N LYS A 459 6.05 16.21 10.20
CA LYS A 459 6.62 14.87 10.20
C LYS A 459 7.99 14.79 10.87
N ARG A 460 8.65 15.91 11.13
CA ARG A 460 10.03 15.94 11.64
C ARG A 460 10.24 17.10 12.59
N PHE A 461 10.86 16.86 13.74
CA PHE A 461 11.11 17.87 14.76
C PHE A 461 12.43 17.66 15.51
N TRP A 462 12.93 18.73 16.09
CA TRP A 462 14.16 18.81 16.86
C TRP A 462 13.82 19.28 18.26
N PHE A 463 14.37 18.64 19.29
CA PHE A 463 14.15 19.07 20.66
C PHE A 463 15.37 18.89 21.56
N GLN A 464 15.57 19.78 22.53
CA GLN A 464 16.59 19.63 23.58
C GLN A 464 15.96 19.15 24.89
N SER A 465 16.52 18.08 25.48
CA SER A 465 16.09 17.60 26.80
C SER A 465 16.67 18.46 27.92
N GLU A 466 15.83 18.83 28.88
CA GLU A 466 16.24 19.62 30.05
C GLU A 466 17.07 18.84 31.07
N THR A 467 17.04 17.50 31.01
CA THR A 467 17.67 16.64 32.03
C THR A 467 19.11 16.24 31.73
N ASP A 468 19.42 15.95 30.47
CA ASP A 468 20.77 15.58 30.03
C ASP A 468 21.42 16.66 29.15
N GLY A 469 20.68 17.74 28.88
CA GLY A 469 21.10 18.86 28.03
C GLY A 469 21.18 18.50 26.54
N ASN A 470 20.95 17.26 26.15
CA ASN A 470 21.28 16.78 24.81
C ASN A 470 20.26 17.22 23.76
N LEU A 471 20.73 17.42 22.52
CA LEU A 471 19.88 17.66 21.35
C LEU A 471 19.38 16.34 20.77
N TYR A 472 18.10 16.27 20.47
CA TYR A 472 17.45 15.14 19.81
C TYR A 472 16.75 15.57 18.52
N PHE A 473 16.74 14.70 17.53
CA PHE A 473 15.92 14.80 16.32
C PHE A 473 14.91 13.64 16.32
N ALA A 474 13.69 13.92 15.89
CA ALA A 474 12.61 12.96 15.86
C ALA A 474 11.77 13.09 14.61
N PHE A 475 11.26 11.98 14.10
CA PHE A 475 10.42 11.99 12.91
C PHE A 475 9.35 10.90 12.91
N LEU A 476 8.25 11.18 12.21
CA LEU A 476 7.12 10.30 11.96
C LEU A 476 7.41 9.42 10.75
N ARG A 477 7.47 8.11 10.99
CA ARG A 477 7.57 7.09 9.94
C ARG A 477 6.23 6.95 9.19
N GLU A 478 6.26 6.30 8.03
CA GLU A 478 5.06 6.10 7.19
C GLU A 478 3.97 5.26 7.88
N ASP A 479 4.35 4.37 8.79
CA ASP A 479 3.47 3.61 9.67
C ASP A 479 2.93 4.42 10.86
N ARG A 480 3.22 5.73 10.89
CA ARG A 480 2.84 6.71 11.90
C ARG A 480 3.41 6.44 13.30
N TYR A 481 4.50 5.67 13.37
CA TYR A 481 5.31 5.55 14.57
C TYR A 481 6.41 6.63 14.60
N LEU A 482 6.69 7.15 15.80
CA LEU A 482 7.74 8.13 15.98
C LEU A 482 9.08 7.48 16.33
N GLU A 483 10.15 7.91 15.66
CA GLU A 483 11.54 7.55 15.96
C GLU A 483 12.32 8.77 16.47
N THR A 484 13.17 8.58 17.50
CA THR A 484 13.99 9.65 18.12
C THR A 484 15.48 9.30 18.11
N HIS A 485 16.34 10.29 17.88
CA HIS A 485 17.79 10.13 17.73
C HIS A 485 18.58 11.22 18.48
N LEU A 486 19.63 10.83 19.21
CA LEU A 486 20.59 11.76 19.82
C LEU A 486 21.48 12.40 18.74
N VAL A 487 21.50 13.72 18.71
CA VAL A 487 22.18 14.54 17.71
C VAL A 487 23.52 15.05 18.22
N LEU A 488 23.52 15.72 19.38
CA LEU A 488 24.70 16.37 19.95
C LEU A 488 24.64 16.33 21.47
N ARG A 489 25.79 16.03 22.09
CA ARG A 489 25.99 16.13 23.54
C ARG A 489 26.51 17.53 23.88
N ALA A 490 25.62 18.49 24.05
CA ALA A 490 25.98 19.87 24.35
C ALA A 490 24.96 20.50 25.30
N THR A 491 25.41 21.06 26.42
CA THR A 491 24.52 21.58 27.48
C THR A 491 23.85 22.91 27.13
N ASP A 492 24.41 23.70 26.20
CA ASP A 492 23.92 25.03 25.84
C ASP A 492 23.72 25.21 24.32
N LEU A 493 22.51 24.93 23.86
CA LEU A 493 22.05 25.16 22.48
C LEU A 493 21.34 26.51 22.37
N ASN A 494 21.73 27.29 21.37
CA ASN A 494 21.14 28.60 21.11
C ASN A 494 20.11 28.55 19.98
N TYR A 495 20.38 27.81 18.90
CA TYR A 495 19.50 27.76 17.73
C TYR A 495 19.63 26.45 16.94
N VAL A 496 18.52 25.96 16.37
CA VAL A 496 18.46 24.79 15.48
C VAL A 496 17.41 25.03 14.40
N PHE A 497 17.78 24.88 13.13
CA PHE A 497 16.80 24.79 12.05
C PHE A 497 17.23 23.76 10.99
N PRO A 498 16.29 22.95 10.48
CA PRO A 498 16.53 21.96 9.44
C PRO A 498 16.56 22.59 8.06
N ALA A 499 17.32 21.96 7.16
CA ALA A 499 17.20 22.19 5.73
C ALA A 499 15.87 21.60 5.21
N PRO A 500 15.31 22.08 4.07
CA PRO A 500 14.06 21.62 3.47
C PRO A 500 13.99 20.11 3.19
N ASN A 501 15.14 19.47 3.01
CA ASN A 501 15.21 18.03 2.82
C ASN A 501 14.90 17.25 4.12
N GLY A 502 14.94 17.92 5.28
CA GLY A 502 14.74 17.42 6.64
C GLY A 502 15.71 16.33 7.10
N GLU A 503 16.77 16.09 6.34
CA GLU A 503 17.86 15.17 6.67
C GLU A 503 19.14 15.90 7.08
N ASN A 504 19.19 17.21 6.87
CA ASN A 504 20.28 18.07 7.29
C ASN A 504 19.73 19.22 8.14
N GLY A 505 20.59 19.85 8.92
CA GLY A 505 20.23 21.02 9.69
C GLY A 505 21.44 21.73 10.26
N TRP A 506 21.23 22.95 10.73
CA TRP A 506 22.28 23.78 11.30
C TRP A 506 22.03 23.98 12.78
N ILE A 507 23.09 23.84 13.56
CA ILE A 507 23.06 23.84 15.01
C ILE A 507 24.06 24.87 15.50
N GLN A 508 23.59 25.81 16.30
CA GLN A 508 24.42 26.80 16.95
C GLN A 508 24.47 26.56 18.46
N THR A 509 25.67 26.32 18.99
CA THR A 509 25.92 26.22 20.43
C THR A 509 26.55 27.51 20.96
N SER A 510 26.86 27.57 22.26
CA SER A 510 27.57 28.70 22.87
C SER A 510 29.04 28.82 22.44
N SER A 511 29.71 27.69 22.16
CA SER A 511 31.15 27.62 21.87
C SER A 511 31.50 27.35 20.41
N ALA A 512 30.64 26.64 19.66
CA ALA A 512 30.88 26.27 18.27
C ALA A 512 29.58 26.13 17.45
N SER A 513 29.72 26.20 16.13
CA SER A 513 28.61 26.05 15.19
C SER A 513 28.84 24.85 14.28
N PHE A 514 27.79 24.07 14.08
CA PHE A 514 27.84 22.80 13.38
C PHE A 514 26.76 22.73 12.30
N ALA A 515 27.11 22.25 11.12
CA ALA A 515 26.14 21.62 10.24
C ALA A 515 26.01 20.16 10.66
N TYR A 516 24.82 19.59 10.55
CA TYR A 516 24.60 18.20 10.87
C TYR A 516 24.18 17.50 9.61
N VAL A 517 25.03 16.57 9.18
CA VAL A 517 24.84 15.86 7.93
C VAL A 517 24.38 14.45 8.20
N HIS A 518 23.48 13.98 7.37
CA HIS A 518 23.03 12.62 7.45
C HIS A 518 24.21 11.62 7.36
N ARG A 519 24.16 10.50 8.10
CA ARG A 519 25.22 9.45 8.15
C ARG A 519 25.59 8.92 6.76
N SER A 520 24.72 9.11 5.76
CA SER A 520 25.03 8.85 4.36
C SER A 520 26.23 9.65 3.82
N HIS A 521 26.76 10.64 4.52
CA HIS A 521 27.94 11.39 4.05
C HIS A 521 29.24 10.97 4.74
N VAL A 522 29.20 9.94 5.62
CA VAL A 522 30.36 9.49 6.39
C VAL A 522 30.83 8.12 5.91
N GLY A 523 32.14 8.03 5.68
CA GLY A 523 32.83 6.81 5.35
C GLY A 523 33.99 6.51 6.30
N ALA A 524 34.44 5.28 6.31
CA ALA A 524 35.60 4.81 7.08
C ALA A 524 36.26 3.65 6.32
N ALA A 525 37.53 3.37 6.55
CA ALA A 525 38.15 2.16 6.05
C ALA A 525 39.06 1.51 7.09
N LEU A 526 39.15 0.19 7.07
CA LEU A 526 40.10 -0.65 7.78
C LEU A 526 40.66 -1.66 6.78
N ALA A 527 41.96 -1.74 6.57
CA ALA A 527 42.61 -2.56 5.56
C ALA A 527 43.59 -3.57 6.17
N LEU A 528 43.30 -4.86 5.98
CA LEU A 528 44.13 -6.00 6.41
C LEU A 528 44.61 -6.81 5.21
N GLN A 529 45.66 -7.61 5.39
CA GLN A 529 46.17 -8.50 4.36
C GLN A 529 45.15 -9.62 4.06
N GLY A 530 44.40 -9.48 2.95
CA GLY A 530 43.32 -10.38 2.57
C GLY A 530 41.93 -9.74 2.51
N GLY A 531 41.78 -8.49 2.99
CA GLY A 531 40.56 -7.70 2.81
C GLY A 531 40.55 -6.33 3.51
N SER A 532 39.71 -5.42 3.02
CA SER A 532 39.46 -4.09 3.57
C SER A 532 37.98 -3.83 3.83
N LEU A 533 37.62 -3.43 5.04
CA LEU A 533 36.29 -2.99 5.41
C LEU A 533 36.24 -1.53 5.05
N LYS A 534 35.45 -1.17 4.05
CA LYS A 534 35.16 0.20 3.67
C LYS A 534 33.74 0.52 4.09
N ILE A 535 33.51 1.75 4.46
CA ILE A 535 32.19 2.30 4.73
C ILE A 535 32.08 3.43 3.75
N GLU A 536 31.20 3.26 2.78
CA GLU A 536 30.95 4.25 1.76
C GLU A 536 30.05 5.34 2.33
N GLN A 537 30.20 6.55 1.80
CA GLN A 537 29.26 7.63 2.06
C GLN A 537 27.89 7.21 1.51
N GLY A 538 27.05 6.62 2.37
CA GLY A 538 25.70 6.18 1.97
C GLY A 538 24.99 5.21 2.90
N ARG A 539 25.46 5.08 4.15
CA ARG A 539 25.03 4.10 5.18
C ARG A 539 25.54 2.67 5.00
N ASN A 540 26.14 2.32 3.86
CA ASN A 540 26.57 0.94 3.62
C ASN A 540 28.05 0.76 3.96
N ALA A 541 28.32 -0.14 4.90
CA ALA A 541 29.62 -0.77 4.99
C ALA A 541 29.75 -1.80 3.87
N SER A 542 30.83 -1.74 3.12
CA SER A 542 31.25 -2.74 2.15
C SER A 542 32.52 -3.41 2.66
N LEU A 543 32.41 -4.70 2.98
CA LEU A 543 33.54 -5.53 3.30
C LEU A 543 34.22 -6.02 2.01
N GLN A 544 35.25 -5.33 1.55
CA GLN A 544 35.98 -5.70 0.34
C GLN A 544 37.12 -6.68 0.68
N GLY A 545 36.82 -7.97 0.77
CA GLY A 545 37.83 -9.01 0.99
C GLY A 545 37.45 -9.98 2.09
N THR A 546 38.29 -10.99 2.35
CA THR A 546 38.15 -11.87 3.51
C THR A 546 38.88 -11.27 4.71
N PHE A 547 38.13 -10.88 5.75
CA PHE A 547 38.71 -10.52 7.04
C PHE A 547 39.10 -11.79 7.80
N ASN A 548 40.39 -12.13 7.73
CA ASN A 548 40.94 -13.33 8.33
C ASN A 548 41.44 -13.05 9.76
N VAL A 549 41.16 -13.96 10.69
CA VAL A 549 41.31 -13.81 12.17
C VAL A 549 42.73 -13.44 12.66
N ARG A 550 43.74 -13.39 11.79
CA ARG A 550 45.13 -13.01 12.14
C ARG A 550 45.87 -12.28 11.01
N ALA A 551 45.15 -11.66 10.09
CA ALA A 551 45.76 -10.91 9.00
C ALA A 551 46.49 -9.66 9.55
N PRO A 552 47.75 -9.40 9.14
CA PRO A 552 48.45 -8.15 9.50
C PRO A 552 47.85 -6.95 8.75
N LEU A 553 48.11 -5.73 9.24
CA LEU A 553 47.80 -4.49 8.51
C LEU A 553 48.58 -4.47 7.19
N ARG A 554 47.93 -3.99 6.13
CA ARG A 554 48.54 -3.92 4.80
C ARG A 554 49.72 -2.93 4.81
N ALA A 555 50.90 -3.37 4.37
CA ALA A 555 52.14 -2.62 4.58
C ALA A 555 52.42 -1.51 3.54
N ASP A 556 51.77 -1.58 2.37
CA ASP A 556 51.84 -0.59 1.27
C ASP A 556 51.04 0.70 1.57
N GLU A 557 50.10 0.64 2.51
CA GLU A 557 49.28 1.75 2.96
C GLU A 557 49.53 2.01 4.45
N ALA A 558 50.61 2.75 4.78
CA ALA A 558 51.08 3.01 6.15
C ALA A 558 50.07 3.71 7.11
N GLY A 559 48.80 3.85 6.71
CA GLY A 559 47.67 4.28 7.53
C GLY A 559 46.38 3.54 7.17
N GLY A 560 46.42 2.20 7.06
CA GLY A 560 45.29 1.29 6.72
C GLY A 560 44.05 1.35 7.63
N ILE A 561 43.86 2.45 8.35
CA ILE A 561 42.68 2.80 9.13
C ILE A 561 42.34 4.25 8.80
N THR A 562 41.22 4.52 8.15
CA THR A 562 40.79 5.87 7.77
C THR A 562 39.35 6.15 8.21
N LEU A 563 39.04 7.42 8.45
CA LEU A 563 37.69 7.94 8.66
C LEU A 563 37.56 9.15 7.73
N ASN A 564 36.51 9.26 6.95
CA ASN A 564 36.32 10.31 5.95
C ASN A 564 34.91 10.87 6.01
N TRP A 565 34.80 12.17 6.25
CA TRP A 565 33.54 12.90 6.25
C TRP A 565 33.83 14.39 5.98
N PRO A 566 32.85 15.18 5.51
CA PRO A 566 33.10 16.53 4.96
C PRO A 566 33.91 17.49 5.85
N GLY A 567 33.83 17.38 7.17
CA GLY A 567 34.54 18.25 8.13
C GLY A 567 35.83 17.70 8.72
N LEU A 568 36.30 16.50 8.29
CA LEU A 568 37.51 15.88 8.86
C LEU A 568 38.75 16.78 8.75
N ALA A 569 38.94 17.49 7.63
CA ALA A 569 40.10 18.37 7.45
C ALA A 569 40.12 19.53 8.47
N HIS A 570 38.93 20.00 8.87
CA HIS A 570 38.80 21.05 9.87
C HIS A 570 39.10 20.54 11.28
N ALA A 571 38.65 19.31 11.59
CA ALA A 571 38.86 18.64 12.87
C ALA A 571 40.29 18.09 13.05
N ALA A 572 40.92 17.61 11.96
CA ALA A 572 42.30 17.11 11.99
C ALA A 572 43.34 18.21 12.25
N GLY A 573 43.03 19.47 11.91
CA GLY A 573 43.89 20.63 12.16
C GLY A 573 44.12 20.96 13.64
N THR A 574 43.49 20.22 14.57
CA THR A 574 43.59 20.42 16.02
C THR A 574 43.95 19.15 16.81
N GLY A 575 44.54 18.12 16.17
CA GLY A 575 45.15 17.00 16.88
C GLY A 575 44.22 15.84 17.28
N GLY A 576 43.17 15.56 16.49
CA GLY A 576 42.22 14.49 16.80
C GLY A 576 42.81 13.07 16.90
N LEU A 577 42.14 12.19 17.65
CA LEU A 577 42.51 10.78 17.82
C LEU A 577 41.46 9.84 17.22
N LEU A 578 41.91 8.79 16.52
CA LEU A 578 41.05 7.71 16.01
C LEU A 578 41.42 6.37 16.65
N GLN A 579 40.50 5.82 17.43
CA GLN A 579 40.63 4.49 18.01
C GLN A 579 39.75 3.49 17.25
N VAL A 580 40.33 2.33 16.90
CA VAL A 580 39.60 1.20 16.33
C VAL A 580 39.74 -0.03 17.22
N THR A 581 38.60 -0.55 17.67
CA THR A 581 38.57 -1.71 18.59
C THR A 581 37.62 -2.78 18.05
N LEU A 582 38.07 -4.04 18.10
CA LEU A 582 37.31 -5.22 17.69
C LEU A 582 36.88 -5.99 18.93
N TRP A 583 35.57 -6.10 19.13
CA TRP A 583 34.97 -6.80 20.27
C TRP A 583 34.35 -8.11 19.82
N ASP A 584 34.65 -9.24 20.48
CA ASP A 584 33.92 -10.48 20.24
C ASP A 584 32.49 -10.30 20.77
N SER A 585 31.50 -10.36 19.88
CA SER A 585 30.08 -10.18 20.24
C SER A 585 29.57 -11.19 21.29
N HIS A 586 30.26 -12.33 21.45
CA HIS A 586 29.94 -13.34 22.45
C HIS A 586 30.74 -13.23 23.76
N ALA A 587 31.77 -12.37 23.81
CA ALA A 587 32.60 -12.11 24.99
C ALA A 587 33.01 -10.62 25.06
N PRO A 588 32.05 -9.69 25.27
CA PRO A 588 32.25 -8.25 25.12
C PRO A 588 33.13 -7.60 26.21
N GLN A 589 33.60 -8.37 27.20
CA GLN A 589 34.38 -7.83 28.32
C GLN A 589 35.87 -7.62 27.99
N SER A 590 36.39 -8.26 26.93
CA SER A 590 37.80 -8.11 26.51
C SER A 590 37.91 -7.92 24.99
N PRO A 591 38.74 -6.98 24.52
CA PRO A 591 38.92 -6.74 23.09
C PRO A 591 39.62 -7.93 22.43
N ALA A 592 39.10 -8.38 21.29
CA ALA A 592 39.73 -9.41 20.47
C ALA A 592 40.97 -8.88 19.73
N ALA A 593 40.91 -7.60 19.35
CA ALA A 593 42.04 -6.81 18.83
C ALA A 593 41.80 -5.29 19.01
N SER A 594 42.86 -4.51 19.07
CA SER A 594 42.76 -3.03 19.16
C SER A 594 43.94 -2.31 18.49
N VAL A 595 43.70 -1.07 18.08
CA VAL A 595 44.68 -0.18 17.44
C VAL A 595 44.27 1.30 17.60
N ILE A 596 45.27 2.18 17.77
CA ILE A 596 45.06 3.64 17.92
C ILE A 596 45.90 4.36 16.85
N ARG A 597 45.30 5.36 16.20
CA ARG A 597 45.95 6.25 15.23
C ARG A 597 45.82 7.71 15.70
N SER A 598 46.95 8.41 15.82
CA SER A 598 46.99 9.87 16.00
C SER A 598 47.05 10.57 14.65
N PHE A 599 46.36 11.71 14.51
CA PHE A 599 46.44 12.58 13.33
C PHE A 599 47.49 13.69 13.46
N GLU A 600 48.27 13.71 14.56
CA GLU A 600 49.37 14.67 14.73
C GLU A 600 50.51 14.43 13.71
N PRO A 601 51.16 15.50 13.21
CA PRO A 601 52.28 15.38 12.28
C PRO A 601 53.45 14.57 12.89
N GLY A 602 53.84 13.45 12.26
CA GLY A 602 55.00 12.64 12.66
C GLY A 602 54.74 11.40 13.52
N ALA A 603 53.47 11.03 13.76
CA ALA A 603 53.11 9.84 14.55
C ALA A 603 53.55 8.49 13.90
N PRO A 604 53.94 7.48 14.70
CA PRO A 604 54.37 6.17 14.21
C PRO A 604 53.25 5.38 13.52
N SER A 605 53.60 4.48 12.59
CA SER A 605 52.62 3.65 11.87
C SER A 605 51.84 2.73 12.84
N PRO A 606 50.50 2.68 12.74
CA PRO A 606 49.67 1.88 13.63
C PRO A 606 49.92 0.37 13.44
N ARG A 607 49.87 -0.41 14.52
CA ARG A 607 49.98 -1.89 14.51
C ARG A 607 48.76 -2.53 15.18
N LEU A 608 48.21 -3.58 14.56
CA LEU A 608 47.05 -4.31 15.08
C LEU A 608 47.50 -5.46 15.99
N ASN A 609 47.08 -5.43 17.25
CA ASN A 609 47.46 -6.44 18.25
C ASN A 609 46.32 -7.45 18.47
N TRP A 610 46.60 -8.75 18.32
CA TRP A 610 45.64 -9.86 18.41
C TRP A 610 45.74 -10.65 19.71
N TYR A 611 44.60 -11.11 20.27
CA TYR A 611 44.55 -11.76 21.59
C TYR A 611 43.88 -13.16 21.65
N VAL A 612 43.60 -13.86 20.53
CA VAL A 612 42.79 -15.13 20.47
C VAL A 612 43.62 -16.43 20.27
N THR A 613 43.34 -17.53 21.00
CA THR A 613 44.22 -18.74 21.09
C THR A 613 43.67 -20.16 20.72
N GLY A 614 42.43 -20.39 20.24
CA GLY A 614 41.89 -21.77 19.98
C GLY A 614 41.31 -22.05 18.58
N PRO A 615 41.12 -23.34 18.16
CA PRO A 615 40.51 -23.68 16.87
C PRO A 615 38.99 -23.51 16.93
N SER A 616 38.46 -22.60 16.12
CA SER A 616 37.01 -22.39 15.99
C SER A 616 36.57 -22.62 14.55
N LEU A 617 35.78 -23.67 14.33
CA LEU A 617 35.17 -24.04 13.04
C LEU A 617 33.96 -23.15 12.66
N ARG A 618 33.72 -22.03 13.35
CA ARG A 618 32.56 -21.15 13.10
C ARG A 618 32.98 -19.70 12.91
N GLU A 619 32.27 -19.03 12.02
CA GLU A 619 32.21 -17.56 11.94
C GLU A 619 31.95 -17.00 13.32
N ARG A 620 32.79 -16.04 13.70
CA ARG A 620 32.53 -15.22 14.86
C ARG A 620 32.33 -13.79 14.39
N THR A 621 31.30 -13.18 14.92
CA THR A 621 30.94 -11.80 14.67
C THR A 621 31.66 -10.92 15.67
N TYR A 622 32.30 -9.89 15.13
CA TYR A 622 33.00 -8.90 15.92
C TYR A 622 32.36 -7.54 15.70
N ASP A 623 32.14 -6.80 16.78
CA ASP A 623 31.70 -5.41 16.66
C ASP A 623 32.94 -4.53 16.52
N ILE A 624 33.03 -3.83 15.39
CA ILE A 624 34.15 -2.92 15.08
C ILE A 624 33.72 -1.51 15.40
N VAL A 625 34.39 -0.87 16.35
CA VAL A 625 34.08 0.49 16.78
C VAL A 625 35.17 1.43 16.30
N PHE A 626 34.81 2.37 15.42
CA PHE A 626 35.59 3.54 15.08
C PHE A 626 35.14 4.69 15.98
N LYS A 627 36.04 5.21 16.81
CA LYS A 627 35.77 6.34 17.70
C LYS A 627 36.75 7.48 17.38
N TYR A 628 36.19 8.65 17.03
CA TYR A 628 36.93 9.88 16.83
C TYR A 628 36.59 10.90 17.93
N GLN A 629 37.61 11.61 18.41
CA GLN A 629 37.46 12.66 19.41
C GLN A 629 38.46 13.80 19.15
N ASP A 630 37.98 15.05 19.29
CA ASP A 630 38.79 16.28 19.24
C ASP A 630 38.51 17.23 20.42
N ASP A 631 39.33 18.28 20.51
CA ASP A 631 39.32 19.28 21.57
C ASP A 631 38.16 20.29 21.47
N PHE A 632 37.43 20.33 20.35
CA PHE A 632 36.22 21.15 20.20
C PHE A 632 34.96 20.46 20.74
N GLY A 633 35.12 19.25 21.31
CA GLY A 633 34.03 18.45 21.85
C GLY A 633 33.34 17.57 20.81
N THR A 634 33.92 17.43 19.60
CA THR A 634 33.37 16.54 18.58
C THR A 634 33.66 15.09 18.96
N GLU A 635 32.68 14.42 19.57
CA GLU A 635 32.73 12.98 19.80
C GLU A 635 31.83 12.28 18.78
N THR A 636 32.44 11.45 17.93
CA THR A 636 31.68 10.65 16.97
C THR A 636 32.07 9.19 17.05
N ARG A 637 31.05 8.34 16.91
CA ARG A 637 31.20 6.89 17.01
C ARG A 637 30.47 6.23 15.88
N LEU A 638 31.21 5.42 15.13
CA LEU A 638 30.69 4.54 14.11
C LEU A 638 30.94 3.10 14.56
N THR A 639 29.87 2.37 14.81
CA THR A 639 29.95 0.96 15.20
C THR A 639 29.43 0.12 14.06
N VAL A 640 30.32 -0.69 13.48
CA VAL A 640 29.94 -1.68 12.49
C VAL A 640 29.66 -2.96 13.27
N GLN A 641 28.38 -3.32 13.36
CA GLN A 641 27.97 -4.49 14.13
C GLN A 641 28.10 -5.76 13.30
N ASN A 642 28.36 -6.85 14.02
CA ASN A 642 28.35 -8.19 13.47
C ASN A 642 29.30 -8.40 12.28
N VAL A 643 30.52 -7.83 12.34
CA VAL A 643 31.52 -8.02 11.29
C VAL A 643 32.04 -9.46 11.34
N PRO A 644 31.79 -10.28 10.31
CA PRO A 644 32.20 -11.67 10.33
C PRO A 644 33.70 -11.77 10.08
N PHE A 645 34.39 -12.51 10.93
CA PHE A 645 35.73 -13.00 10.66
C PHE A 645 35.69 -14.50 10.37
N HIS A 646 36.37 -14.93 9.30
CA HIS A 646 36.43 -16.34 8.90
C HIS A 646 37.81 -16.96 9.12
N ALA A 647 37.83 -18.29 9.34
CA ALA A 647 39.02 -19.13 9.24
C ALA A 647 38.95 -19.95 7.92
N PRO A 648 39.87 -19.80 6.96
CA PRO A 648 39.70 -20.40 5.64
C PRO A 648 39.95 -21.91 5.64
N LEU A 649 38.99 -22.69 5.15
CA LEU A 649 39.03 -24.16 5.16
C LEU A 649 40.06 -24.75 4.17
N ARG A 650 40.44 -24.00 3.12
CA ARG A 650 41.40 -24.41 2.07
C ARG A 650 42.80 -24.77 2.57
N GLU A 651 43.14 -24.42 3.80
CA GLU A 651 44.43 -24.72 4.42
C GLU A 651 44.40 -26.05 5.22
N GLN A 652 43.25 -26.76 5.24
CA GLN A 652 43.04 -28.03 5.94
C GLN A 652 43.10 -29.27 5.01
N ILE A 653 43.76 -30.37 5.44
CA ILE A 653 44.06 -31.55 4.59
C ILE A 653 42.82 -32.41 4.26
N TRP A 654 41.92 -32.62 5.22
CA TRP A 654 40.68 -33.39 5.03
C TRP A 654 39.76 -32.71 4.00
N PHE A 655 39.73 -31.38 4.05
CA PHE A 655 38.95 -30.52 3.18
C PHE A 655 39.40 -30.66 1.73
N ARG A 656 40.72 -30.61 1.44
CA ARG A 656 41.27 -30.79 0.09
C ARG A 656 41.01 -32.17 -0.52
N THR A 657 40.92 -33.23 0.29
CA THR A 657 40.57 -34.57 -0.19
C THR A 657 39.07 -34.69 -0.47
N ALA A 658 38.23 -34.13 0.40
CA ALA A 658 36.78 -34.04 0.19
C ALA A 658 36.45 -33.18 -1.04
N VAL A 659 37.23 -32.12 -1.27
CA VAL A 659 37.23 -31.34 -2.51
C VAL A 659 37.47 -32.20 -3.72
N ALA A 660 38.58 -32.92 -3.77
CA ALA A 660 38.91 -33.65 -4.99
C ALA A 660 37.80 -34.64 -5.34
N CYS A 661 37.30 -35.38 -4.34
CA CYS A 661 36.18 -36.31 -4.47
C CYS A 661 34.95 -35.61 -5.03
N ALA A 662 34.54 -34.51 -4.39
CA ALA A 662 33.32 -33.87 -4.85
C ALA A 662 33.52 -33.15 -6.21
N VAL A 663 34.71 -32.71 -6.66
CA VAL A 663 34.95 -32.19 -8.04
C VAL A 663 34.55 -33.23 -9.06
N ALA A 664 34.99 -34.46 -8.84
CA ALA A 664 34.66 -35.56 -9.72
C ALA A 664 33.16 -35.87 -9.68
N THR A 665 32.54 -35.89 -8.49
CA THR A 665 31.08 -36.00 -8.33
C THR A 665 30.33 -34.87 -9.05
N LEU A 666 30.89 -33.65 -9.07
CA LEU A 666 30.35 -32.49 -9.78
C LEU A 666 30.35 -32.69 -11.27
N PHE A 667 31.47 -33.10 -11.85
CA PHE A 667 31.55 -33.29 -13.29
C PHE A 667 30.52 -34.32 -13.79
N LEU A 668 30.13 -35.28 -12.95
CA LEU A 668 29.02 -36.21 -13.22
C LEU A 668 27.64 -35.52 -13.13
N ILE A 669 27.43 -34.73 -12.08
CA ILE A 669 26.12 -34.23 -11.65
C ILE A 669 25.72 -32.90 -12.32
N LEU A 670 26.66 -31.98 -12.47
CA LEU A 670 26.48 -30.61 -12.97
C LEU A 670 25.86 -30.58 -14.37
N PRO A 671 26.33 -31.38 -15.35
CA PRO A 671 25.72 -31.41 -16.66
C PRO A 671 24.27 -31.90 -16.59
N MET A 672 23.97 -32.89 -15.75
CA MET A 672 22.63 -33.51 -15.66
C MET A 672 21.57 -32.60 -15.07
N VAL A 673 21.96 -31.50 -14.43
CA VAL A 673 21.07 -30.68 -13.58
C VAL A 673 20.87 -29.30 -14.15
N PHE A 674 21.94 -28.72 -14.70
CA PHE A 674 21.96 -27.31 -15.10
C PHE A 674 21.76 -27.09 -16.59
N LEU A 675 22.21 -28.02 -17.43
CA LEU A 675 22.07 -27.82 -18.86
C LEU A 675 20.61 -28.09 -19.30
N PRO A 676 20.05 -27.34 -20.25
CA PRO A 676 18.74 -27.65 -20.81
C PRO A 676 18.72 -29.07 -21.39
N PRO A 677 17.60 -29.81 -21.30
CA PRO A 677 17.52 -31.20 -21.78
C PRO A 677 17.85 -31.37 -23.28
N GLN A 678 17.87 -30.26 -24.01
CA GLN A 678 18.14 -30.20 -25.45
C GLN A 678 19.64 -30.05 -25.81
N ARG A 679 20.56 -29.73 -24.88
CA ARG A 679 22.00 -29.52 -25.19
C ARG A 679 22.80 -30.85 -25.21
N LEU A 680 23.61 -31.06 -26.26
CA LEU A 680 24.47 -32.24 -26.46
C LEU A 680 25.42 -32.55 -25.29
N THR A 681 25.96 -31.52 -24.63
CA THR A 681 26.86 -31.64 -23.47
C THR A 681 26.19 -32.24 -22.23
N ARG A 682 24.87 -32.04 -22.02
CA ARG A 682 24.10 -32.74 -20.96
C ARG A 682 23.93 -34.21 -21.26
N ARG A 683 23.78 -34.53 -22.55
CA ARG A 683 23.55 -35.89 -23.03
C ARG A 683 24.81 -36.73 -22.96
N TRP A 684 25.99 -36.15 -23.28
CA TRP A 684 27.25 -36.90 -23.43
C TRP A 684 28.34 -36.62 -22.38
N GLY A 685 28.29 -35.50 -21.64
CA GLY A 685 29.32 -35.09 -20.68
C GLY A 685 29.65 -36.12 -19.59
N PRO A 686 28.67 -36.77 -18.94
CA PRO A 686 28.92 -37.80 -17.93
C PRO A 686 29.67 -39.03 -18.46
N PHE A 687 29.50 -39.36 -19.75
CA PHE A 687 30.14 -40.52 -20.39
C PHE A 687 31.64 -40.26 -20.70
N VAL A 688 31.98 -39.05 -21.15
CA VAL A 688 33.36 -38.65 -21.47
C VAL A 688 34.23 -38.51 -20.22
N SER A 689 33.68 -37.99 -19.12
CA SER A 689 34.38 -37.84 -17.83
C SER A 689 34.73 -39.20 -17.19
N TRP A 690 33.89 -40.21 -17.37
CA TRP A 690 34.12 -41.56 -16.85
C TRP A 690 35.19 -42.32 -17.66
N LEU A 691 35.16 -42.22 -19.00
CA LEU A 691 36.08 -42.93 -19.90
C LEU A 691 37.55 -42.46 -19.75
N VAL A 692 37.77 -41.16 -19.56
CA VAL A 692 39.10 -40.55 -19.40
C VAL A 692 39.76 -40.92 -18.06
N ASN A 693 38.97 -41.15 -17.01
CA ASN A 693 39.49 -41.41 -15.66
C ASN A 693 39.85 -42.89 -15.39
N ILE A 694 39.27 -43.83 -16.14
CA ILE A 694 39.42 -45.27 -15.84
C ILE A 694 40.30 -46.02 -16.86
N ILE A 695 40.33 -45.60 -18.13
CA ILE A 695 40.89 -46.45 -19.22
C ILE A 695 42.13 -45.82 -19.90
N GLY A 696 42.38 -44.51 -19.79
CA GLY A 696 43.54 -43.85 -20.42
C GLY A 696 44.82 -43.93 -19.57
N GLY A 697 45.97 -44.24 -20.19
CA GLY A 697 47.28 -44.45 -19.55
C GLY A 697 47.95 -43.29 -18.79
N SER A 698 47.19 -42.35 -18.22
CA SER A 698 47.66 -41.17 -17.46
C SER A 698 47.55 -41.32 -15.92
N GLY A 699 47.36 -42.54 -15.40
CA GLY A 699 47.27 -42.81 -13.95
C GLY A 699 48.54 -42.46 -13.14
N LEU A 700 49.72 -42.43 -13.77
CA LEU A 700 50.98 -42.09 -13.10
C LEU A 700 51.22 -40.58 -12.96
N ALA A 701 50.63 -39.74 -13.81
CA ALA A 701 50.79 -38.28 -13.75
C ALA A 701 49.96 -37.63 -12.62
N LEU A 702 48.78 -38.19 -12.32
CA LEU A 702 47.89 -37.68 -11.27
C LEU A 702 48.34 -38.04 -9.85
N ALA A 703 49.07 -39.15 -9.66
CA ALA A 703 49.66 -39.50 -8.37
C ALA A 703 50.72 -38.46 -7.93
N GLY A 704 51.48 -37.89 -8.88
CA GLY A 704 52.39 -36.77 -8.61
C GLY A 704 51.65 -35.48 -8.24
N LEU A 705 50.58 -35.17 -8.97
CA LEU A 705 49.76 -33.97 -8.73
C LEU A 705 48.98 -34.03 -7.40
N ALA A 706 48.53 -35.22 -6.98
CA ALA A 706 47.89 -35.43 -5.67
C ALA A 706 48.86 -35.23 -4.50
N ARG A 707 50.16 -35.54 -4.69
CA ARG A 707 51.22 -35.33 -3.69
C ARG A 707 51.51 -33.85 -3.48
N ASP A 708 51.58 -33.06 -4.54
CA ASP A 708 51.82 -31.60 -4.48
C ASP A 708 50.61 -30.84 -3.92
N LEU A 709 49.39 -31.35 -4.16
CA LEU A 709 48.15 -30.79 -3.60
C LEU A 709 47.81 -31.30 -2.18
N ARG A 710 48.57 -32.26 -1.64
CA ARG A 710 48.34 -32.94 -0.34
C ARG A 710 46.96 -33.63 -0.24
N ILE A 711 46.60 -34.46 -1.24
CA ILE A 711 45.32 -35.22 -1.35
C ILE A 711 45.54 -36.73 -1.13
N HIS A 712 44.60 -37.42 -0.46
CA HIS A 712 44.69 -38.86 -0.17
C HIS A 712 44.12 -39.76 -1.31
N PHE A 713 44.96 -40.18 -2.25
CA PHE A 713 44.60 -40.84 -3.52
C PHE A 713 43.73 -42.12 -3.44
N PRO A 714 43.97 -43.10 -2.54
CA PRO A 714 43.16 -44.33 -2.50
C PRO A 714 41.69 -44.12 -2.15
N ALA A 715 41.40 -43.12 -1.30
CA ALA A 715 40.03 -42.80 -0.90
C ALA A 715 39.21 -42.21 -2.06
N PHE A 716 39.87 -41.46 -2.95
CA PHE A 716 39.24 -40.81 -4.09
C PHE A 716 38.67 -41.81 -5.12
N VAL A 717 39.42 -42.87 -5.44
CA VAL A 717 38.99 -43.89 -6.43
C VAL A 717 37.82 -44.73 -5.92
N GLY A 718 37.83 -45.10 -4.62
CA GLY A 718 36.75 -45.91 -4.02
C GLY A 718 35.39 -45.22 -4.02
N VAL A 719 35.35 -43.89 -3.91
CA VAL A 719 34.10 -43.11 -3.88
C VAL A 719 33.40 -43.10 -5.24
N LEU A 720 34.14 -42.96 -6.35
CA LEU A 720 33.55 -42.84 -7.69
C LEU A 720 32.82 -44.11 -8.16
N PHE A 721 33.32 -45.29 -7.78
CA PHE A 721 32.67 -46.55 -8.13
C PHE A 721 31.35 -46.74 -7.35
N ALA A 722 31.34 -46.36 -6.08
CA ALA A 722 30.14 -46.46 -5.23
C ALA A 722 29.00 -45.52 -5.69
N GLU A 723 29.33 -44.33 -6.19
CA GLU A 723 28.35 -43.36 -6.67
C GLU A 723 27.52 -43.86 -7.87
N MET A 724 28.13 -44.60 -8.81
CA MET A 724 27.43 -45.09 -10.00
C MET A 724 26.34 -46.11 -9.65
N LEU A 725 26.65 -47.04 -8.75
CA LEU A 725 25.70 -48.05 -8.26
C LEU A 725 24.59 -47.40 -7.42
N LEU A 726 24.93 -46.40 -6.62
CA LEU A 726 23.96 -45.65 -5.81
C LEU A 726 22.97 -44.88 -6.69
N CYS A 727 23.42 -44.24 -7.77
CA CYS A 727 22.53 -43.50 -8.69
C CYS A 727 21.46 -44.38 -9.33
N LEU A 728 21.81 -45.60 -9.73
CA LEU A 728 20.87 -46.59 -10.27
C LEU A 728 19.84 -47.03 -9.22
N ALA A 729 20.28 -47.33 -8.00
CA ALA A 729 19.39 -47.71 -6.91
C ALA A 729 18.44 -46.56 -6.53
N VAL A 730 18.96 -45.34 -6.35
CA VAL A 730 18.17 -44.16 -5.96
C VAL A 730 17.16 -43.76 -7.04
N GLY A 731 17.47 -43.98 -8.32
CA GLY A 731 16.54 -43.79 -9.43
C GLY A 731 15.24 -44.59 -9.29
N ALA A 732 15.28 -45.79 -8.69
CA ALA A 732 14.09 -46.62 -8.47
C ALA A 732 13.26 -46.19 -7.24
N PHE A 733 13.89 -45.53 -6.25
CA PHE A 733 13.23 -45.10 -5.02
C PHE A 733 12.70 -43.67 -5.06
N SER A 734 13.24 -42.79 -5.93
CA SER A 734 12.89 -41.37 -6.00
C SER A 734 12.38 -40.95 -7.39
N PRO A 735 11.09 -40.58 -7.53
CA PRO A 735 10.51 -40.06 -8.78
C PRO A 735 11.23 -38.84 -9.35
N ALA A 736 11.79 -38.01 -8.49
CA ALA A 736 12.59 -36.86 -8.89
C ALA A 736 13.92 -37.28 -9.51
N MET A 737 14.63 -38.22 -8.90
CA MET A 737 15.90 -38.70 -9.42
C MET A 737 15.72 -39.47 -10.73
N PHE A 738 14.66 -40.29 -10.80
CA PHE A 738 14.22 -40.93 -12.02
C PHE A 738 14.04 -39.94 -13.18
N ARG A 739 13.37 -38.81 -12.93
CA ARG A 739 13.13 -37.76 -13.93
C ARG A 739 14.41 -37.06 -14.40
N LEU A 740 15.45 -36.95 -13.57
CA LEU A 740 16.75 -36.42 -14.02
C LEU A 740 17.57 -37.43 -14.78
N LEU A 741 17.65 -38.67 -14.30
CA LEU A 741 18.36 -39.74 -14.98
C LEU A 741 17.73 -40.00 -16.36
N ALA A 742 16.41 -39.95 -16.46
CA ALA A 742 15.66 -40.07 -17.70
C ALA A 742 15.98 -39.00 -18.76
N SER A 743 16.67 -37.92 -18.39
CA SER A 743 17.11 -36.88 -19.33
C SER A 743 18.56 -37.04 -19.82
N ALA A 744 19.32 -37.99 -19.26
CA ALA A 744 20.71 -38.27 -19.61
C ALA A 744 20.81 -39.55 -20.48
N LYS A 745 21.51 -39.48 -21.63
CA LYS A 745 21.61 -40.60 -22.59
C LYS A 745 22.04 -41.95 -22.00
N PRO A 746 23.03 -42.05 -21.08
CA PRO A 746 23.41 -43.36 -20.53
C PRO A 746 22.28 -44.09 -19.80
N PHE A 747 21.24 -43.37 -19.35
CA PHE A 747 20.11 -43.91 -18.59
C PHE A 747 18.77 -43.89 -19.35
N GLN A 748 18.67 -43.18 -20.48
CA GLN A 748 17.41 -42.95 -21.22
C GLN A 748 16.73 -44.22 -21.73
N TRP A 749 17.51 -45.18 -22.21
CA TRP A 749 17.00 -46.44 -22.76
C TRP A 749 16.28 -47.30 -21.71
N LEU A 750 16.52 -47.05 -20.41
CA LEU A 750 15.89 -47.78 -19.29
C LEU A 750 14.53 -47.19 -18.85
N VAL A 751 14.18 -45.99 -19.29
CA VAL A 751 13.00 -45.24 -18.79
C VAL A 751 11.66 -45.85 -19.22
N PRO A 752 11.44 -46.26 -20.48
CA PRO A 752 10.18 -46.88 -20.88
C PRO A 752 9.92 -48.18 -20.13
N LEU A 753 10.97 -49.00 -19.93
CA LEU A 753 10.90 -50.23 -19.15
C LEU A 753 10.47 -49.96 -17.71
N ALA A 754 11.04 -48.94 -17.08
CA ALA A 754 10.67 -48.57 -15.72
C ALA A 754 9.23 -48.04 -15.58
N LEU A 755 8.65 -47.39 -16.61
CA LEU A 755 7.28 -46.86 -16.57
C LEU A 755 6.18 -47.90 -16.81
N THR A 756 6.52 -49.07 -17.37
CA THR A 756 5.59 -50.22 -17.42
C THR A 756 5.33 -50.82 -16.03
N VAL A 757 6.23 -50.59 -15.08
CA VAL A 757 6.12 -51.10 -13.71
C VAL A 757 5.09 -50.27 -12.92
N PRO A 758 3.98 -50.86 -12.42
CA PRO A 758 2.91 -50.12 -11.76
C PRO A 758 3.36 -49.31 -10.53
N THR A 759 4.32 -49.81 -9.76
CA THR A 759 4.84 -49.12 -8.57
C THR A 759 5.62 -47.85 -8.94
N THR A 760 6.43 -47.91 -9.99
CA THR A 760 7.16 -46.75 -10.53
C THR A 760 6.19 -45.74 -11.11
N ARG A 761 5.21 -46.17 -11.93
CA ARG A 761 4.17 -45.32 -12.52
C ARG A 761 3.36 -44.58 -11.44
N ARG A 762 2.90 -45.29 -10.40
CA ARG A 762 2.21 -44.70 -9.24
C ARG A 762 3.05 -43.62 -8.55
N ARG A 763 4.33 -43.87 -8.32
CA ARG A 763 5.22 -42.91 -7.64
C ARG A 763 5.54 -41.69 -8.52
N VAL A 764 5.73 -41.88 -9.83
CA VAL A 764 5.98 -40.79 -10.79
C VAL A 764 4.79 -39.84 -10.89
N PHE A 765 3.56 -40.37 -10.96
CA PHE A 765 2.34 -39.57 -11.11
C PHE A 765 1.67 -39.17 -9.80
N CYS A 766 2.14 -39.62 -8.62
CA CYS A 766 1.55 -39.29 -7.33
C CYS A 766 1.38 -37.78 -7.10
N GLY A 767 2.39 -36.98 -7.47
CA GLY A 767 2.33 -35.53 -7.34
C GLY A 767 1.27 -34.87 -8.22
N TYR A 768 1.05 -35.44 -9.41
CA TYR A 768 0.01 -35.01 -10.34
C TYR A 768 -1.38 -35.36 -9.81
N VAL A 769 -1.60 -36.61 -9.40
CA VAL A 769 -2.88 -37.08 -8.82
C VAL A 769 -3.28 -36.23 -7.60
N ALA A 770 -2.34 -35.94 -6.71
CA ALA A 770 -2.58 -35.07 -5.55
C ALA A 770 -2.85 -33.60 -5.94
N HIS A 771 -2.34 -33.13 -7.08
CA HIS A 771 -2.67 -31.82 -7.61
C HIS A 771 -4.11 -31.78 -8.15
N VAL A 772 -4.51 -32.77 -8.95
CA VAL A 772 -5.88 -32.88 -9.49
C VAL A 772 -6.90 -33.02 -8.36
N ARG A 773 -6.63 -33.83 -7.33
CA ARG A 773 -7.51 -33.97 -6.16
C ARG A 773 -7.76 -32.64 -5.44
N ARG A 774 -6.69 -31.87 -5.18
CA ARG A 774 -6.81 -30.54 -4.58
C ARG A 774 -7.61 -29.58 -5.44
N LYS A 775 -7.43 -29.64 -6.77
CA LYS A 775 -8.19 -28.81 -7.72
C LYS A 775 -9.70 -29.11 -7.66
N LEU A 776 -10.08 -30.40 -7.63
CA LEU A 776 -11.48 -30.83 -7.45
C LEU A 776 -12.07 -30.33 -6.12
N GLU A 777 -11.29 -30.39 -5.05
CA GLU A 777 -11.73 -29.98 -3.71
C GLU A 777 -11.89 -28.46 -3.60
N THR A 778 -11.00 -27.69 -4.21
CA THR A 778 -11.15 -26.23 -4.38
C THR A 778 -12.41 -25.90 -5.15
N TRP A 779 -12.66 -26.57 -6.28
CA TRP A 779 -13.89 -26.36 -7.07
C TRP A 779 -15.17 -26.69 -6.28
N ARG A 780 -15.14 -27.69 -5.40
CA ARG A 780 -16.27 -28.00 -4.51
C ARG A 780 -16.55 -26.88 -3.51
N ARG A 781 -15.49 -26.36 -2.87
CA ARG A 781 -15.60 -25.25 -1.91
C ARG A 781 -16.08 -23.97 -2.57
N GLN A 782 -15.55 -23.65 -3.75
CA GLN A 782 -16.01 -22.51 -4.56
C GLN A 782 -17.48 -22.63 -4.94
N ALA A 783 -18.00 -23.84 -5.10
CA ALA A 783 -19.43 -24.07 -5.32
C ALA A 783 -20.24 -24.10 -4.01
N ASN A 784 -19.83 -23.38 -2.96
CA ASN A 784 -20.46 -23.32 -1.63
C ASN A 784 -20.65 -24.70 -0.97
N ASP A 785 -19.62 -25.54 -1.02
CA ASP A 785 -19.61 -26.93 -0.52
C ASP A 785 -20.74 -27.80 -1.10
N GLU A 786 -20.90 -27.75 -2.43
CA GLU A 786 -21.86 -28.59 -3.15
C GLU A 786 -21.65 -30.08 -2.86
N ARG A 787 -22.73 -30.76 -2.45
CA ARG A 787 -22.80 -32.22 -2.31
C ARG A 787 -23.36 -32.83 -3.60
N PHE A 788 -22.64 -33.80 -4.16
CA PHE A 788 -23.11 -34.52 -5.33
C PHE A 788 -24.21 -35.51 -4.95
N VAL A 789 -25.32 -35.48 -5.69
CA VAL A 789 -26.43 -36.44 -5.63
C VAL A 789 -26.59 -36.99 -7.04
N SER A 790 -26.69 -38.32 -7.16
CA SER A 790 -26.83 -38.94 -8.48
C SER A 790 -28.20 -38.60 -9.05
N MET A 791 -28.18 -37.88 -10.17
CA MET A 791 -29.33 -37.34 -10.87
C MET A 791 -29.69 -38.22 -12.07
N PRO A 792 -30.97 -38.37 -12.43
CA PRO A 792 -31.34 -39.04 -13.67
C PRO A 792 -30.78 -38.26 -14.86
N VAL A 793 -30.19 -39.00 -15.81
CA VAL A 793 -29.68 -38.46 -17.07
C VAL A 793 -30.35 -39.18 -18.24
N SER A 794 -30.47 -38.46 -19.35
CA SER A 794 -30.81 -39.02 -20.65
C SER A 794 -29.52 -39.36 -21.38
N LEU A 795 -29.28 -40.64 -21.67
CA LEU A 795 -28.12 -41.07 -22.45
C LEU A 795 -28.48 -41.31 -23.91
N ARG A 796 -27.56 -40.92 -24.79
CA ARG A 796 -27.59 -41.30 -26.21
C ARG A 796 -26.27 -41.99 -26.54
N GLN A 797 -26.39 -43.19 -27.07
CA GLN A 797 -25.30 -43.99 -27.62
C GLN A 797 -25.91 -44.80 -28.77
N GLY A 798 -25.45 -44.60 -30.01
CA GLY A 798 -25.80 -45.46 -31.16
C GLY A 798 -27.27 -45.91 -31.27
N GLY A 799 -28.25 -44.99 -31.18
CA GLY A 799 -29.66 -45.26 -31.53
C GLY A 799 -30.64 -45.67 -30.42
N GLY A 800 -30.21 -45.85 -29.16
CA GLY A 800 -31.11 -46.17 -28.04
C GLY A 800 -31.14 -45.09 -26.94
N ARG A 801 -32.28 -44.96 -26.24
CA ARG A 801 -32.44 -44.15 -25.00
C ARG A 801 -32.62 -45.04 -23.77
N PRO A 802 -31.55 -45.49 -23.10
CA PRO A 802 -31.64 -46.04 -21.76
C PRO A 802 -31.46 -44.96 -20.70
N SER A 803 -32.26 -45.01 -19.64
CA SER A 803 -32.10 -44.21 -18.41
C SER A 803 -31.47 -45.07 -17.32
N PHE A 804 -30.55 -44.51 -16.54
CA PHE A 804 -29.78 -45.24 -15.53
C PHE A 804 -29.77 -44.54 -14.18
N SER A 805 -29.68 -45.35 -13.11
CA SER A 805 -29.70 -44.88 -11.72
C SER A 805 -28.35 -44.39 -11.18
N LYS A 806 -27.23 -44.65 -11.87
CA LYS A 806 -25.86 -44.23 -11.48
C LYS A 806 -24.98 -43.85 -12.69
N PRO A 807 -25.26 -42.71 -13.35
CA PRO A 807 -24.53 -42.28 -14.55
C PRO A 807 -23.02 -42.07 -14.34
N GLU A 808 -22.60 -41.60 -13.18
CA GLU A 808 -21.18 -41.34 -12.89
C GLU A 808 -20.30 -42.60 -12.94
N GLU A 809 -20.86 -43.75 -12.56
CA GLU A 809 -20.16 -45.05 -12.58
C GLU A 809 -19.98 -45.58 -14.01
N GLN A 810 -20.99 -45.38 -14.84
CA GLN A 810 -20.99 -45.85 -16.23
C GLN A 810 -20.05 -45.03 -17.10
N ILE A 811 -20.07 -43.70 -16.96
CA ILE A 811 -19.14 -42.81 -17.66
C ILE A 811 -17.69 -43.17 -17.30
N CYS A 812 -17.39 -43.36 -16.01
CA CYS A 812 -16.07 -43.77 -15.55
C CYS A 812 -15.67 -45.13 -16.15
N ARG A 813 -16.55 -46.13 -16.11
CA ARG A 813 -16.29 -47.46 -16.68
C ARG A 813 -16.02 -47.39 -18.18
N PHE A 814 -16.78 -46.60 -18.93
CA PHE A 814 -16.59 -46.42 -20.37
C PHE A 814 -15.19 -45.88 -20.70
N LEU A 815 -14.73 -44.86 -19.96
CA LEU A 815 -13.41 -44.25 -20.15
C LEU A 815 -12.26 -45.15 -19.68
N MET A 816 -12.49 -46.06 -18.72
CA MET A 816 -11.44 -46.90 -18.11
C MET A 816 -11.13 -48.21 -18.84
N GLN A 817 -11.85 -48.57 -19.91
CA GLN A 817 -11.58 -49.80 -20.65
C GLN A 817 -10.20 -49.77 -21.35
N SER A 818 -9.36 -50.79 -21.11
CA SER A 818 -7.95 -50.85 -21.54
C SER A 818 -7.71 -51.35 -22.97
N HIS A 819 -8.72 -51.40 -23.85
CA HIS A 819 -8.49 -51.80 -25.25
C HIS A 819 -7.71 -50.69 -25.97
N ALA A 820 -6.39 -50.90 -26.12
CA ALA A 820 -5.38 -49.95 -26.57
C ALA A 820 -5.52 -49.45 -28.03
N ALA A 821 -6.63 -49.73 -28.71
CA ALA A 821 -6.78 -49.47 -30.15
C ALA A 821 -7.96 -48.54 -30.54
N GLN A 822 -8.75 -48.02 -29.59
CA GLN A 822 -9.89 -47.16 -29.91
C GLN A 822 -10.08 -45.99 -28.93
N SER A 823 -10.16 -44.79 -29.49
CA SER A 823 -10.56 -43.57 -28.79
C SER A 823 -12.00 -43.63 -28.30
N ARG A 824 -12.25 -43.00 -27.15
CA ARG A 824 -13.56 -42.96 -26.48
C ARG A 824 -13.85 -41.55 -26.00
N SER A 825 -14.99 -40.98 -26.38
CA SER A 825 -15.34 -39.58 -26.08
C SER A 825 -16.67 -39.46 -25.37
N VAL A 826 -16.77 -38.60 -24.36
CA VAL A 826 -18.01 -38.36 -23.60
C VAL A 826 -18.34 -36.87 -23.61
N LEU A 827 -19.59 -36.50 -23.90
CA LEU A 827 -20.11 -35.14 -23.82
C LEU A 827 -21.29 -35.05 -22.85
N ILE A 828 -21.16 -34.22 -21.81
CA ILE A 828 -22.23 -33.90 -20.84
C ILE A 828 -22.83 -32.52 -21.18
N GLU A 829 -24.08 -32.47 -21.60
CA GLU A 829 -24.70 -31.27 -22.17
C GLU A 829 -26.07 -30.97 -21.56
N SER A 830 -26.29 -29.72 -21.11
CA SER A 830 -27.59 -29.25 -20.58
C SER A 830 -27.61 -27.73 -20.36
N PRO A 831 -28.80 -27.12 -20.18
CA PRO A 831 -28.93 -25.74 -19.67
C PRO A 831 -28.33 -25.54 -18.27
N GLY A 832 -28.29 -24.28 -17.81
CA GLY A 832 -27.79 -23.88 -16.49
C GLY A 832 -28.60 -24.50 -15.33
N GLY A 833 -27.98 -24.65 -14.16
CA GLY A 833 -28.66 -25.09 -12.93
C GLY A 833 -29.02 -26.58 -12.81
N ARG A 834 -28.70 -27.43 -13.80
CA ARG A 834 -29.00 -28.88 -13.78
C ARG A 834 -27.91 -29.81 -13.21
N GLY A 835 -26.73 -29.29 -12.87
CA GLY A 835 -25.67 -30.08 -12.19
C GLY A 835 -24.58 -30.71 -13.08
N LYS A 836 -24.30 -30.19 -14.28
CA LYS A 836 -23.24 -30.70 -15.18
C LYS A 836 -21.86 -30.80 -14.53
N SER A 837 -21.39 -29.70 -13.95
CA SER A 837 -20.06 -29.63 -13.33
C SER A 837 -19.99 -30.51 -12.07
N ALA A 838 -21.11 -30.73 -11.38
CA ALA A 838 -21.19 -31.68 -10.26
C ALA A 838 -20.93 -33.12 -10.75
N LEU A 839 -21.59 -33.53 -11.84
CA LEU A 839 -21.40 -34.85 -12.46
C LEU A 839 -19.97 -35.05 -12.99
N LEU A 840 -19.42 -34.06 -13.71
CA LEU A 840 -18.05 -34.11 -14.21
C LEU A 840 -17.04 -34.32 -13.07
N ARG A 841 -17.14 -33.52 -12.00
CA ARG A 841 -16.24 -33.60 -10.84
C ARG A 841 -16.28 -34.98 -10.18
N GLU A 842 -17.46 -35.58 -10.09
CA GLU A 842 -17.61 -36.92 -9.53
C GLU A 842 -16.99 -38.01 -10.42
N VAL A 843 -17.15 -37.92 -11.74
CA VAL A 843 -16.51 -38.84 -12.68
C VAL A 843 -14.98 -38.77 -12.56
N VAL A 844 -14.40 -37.57 -12.59
CA VAL A 844 -12.93 -37.39 -12.44
C VAL A 844 -12.45 -37.92 -11.09
N ARG A 845 -13.20 -37.68 -10.00
CA ARG A 845 -12.87 -38.22 -8.67
C ARG A 845 -12.78 -39.75 -8.69
N ARG A 846 -13.75 -40.42 -9.32
CA ARG A 846 -13.77 -41.90 -9.45
C ARG A 846 -12.63 -42.40 -10.34
N MET A 847 -12.27 -41.67 -11.39
CA MET A 847 -11.14 -42.02 -12.26
C MET A 847 -9.79 -41.96 -11.53
N LEU A 848 -9.59 -40.95 -10.68
CA LEU A 848 -8.37 -40.86 -9.86
C LEU A 848 -8.26 -42.02 -8.86
N LEU A 849 -9.37 -42.41 -8.23
CA LEU A 849 -9.40 -43.57 -7.33
C LEU A 849 -9.03 -44.86 -8.09
N ALA A 850 -9.59 -45.05 -9.28
CA ALA A 850 -9.29 -46.20 -10.13
C ALA A 850 -7.80 -46.28 -10.51
N PHE A 851 -7.14 -45.15 -10.79
CA PHE A 851 -5.70 -45.10 -11.08
C PHE A 851 -4.82 -45.38 -9.85
N GLU A 852 -5.21 -44.93 -8.67
CA GLU A 852 -4.46 -45.18 -7.44
C GLU A 852 -4.51 -46.65 -7.00
N GLU A 853 -5.64 -47.31 -7.24
CA GLU A 853 -5.83 -48.75 -7.05
C GLU A 853 -5.03 -49.56 -8.08
N ASP A 854 -5.12 -49.17 -9.36
CA ASP A 854 -4.47 -49.84 -10.48
C ASP A 854 -3.78 -48.82 -11.41
N PRO A 855 -2.46 -48.60 -11.23
CA PRO A 855 -1.70 -47.62 -12.01
C PRO A 855 -1.56 -47.95 -13.49
N SER A 856 -2.00 -49.13 -13.95
CA SER A 856 -2.05 -49.45 -15.38
C SER A 856 -3.21 -48.77 -16.10
N ARG A 857 -4.20 -48.24 -15.36
CA ARG A 857 -5.35 -47.55 -15.92
C ARG A 857 -5.00 -46.16 -16.44
N PRO A 858 -5.79 -45.59 -17.37
CA PRO A 858 -5.57 -44.25 -17.88
C PRO A 858 -5.71 -43.15 -16.81
N LEU A 859 -4.84 -42.15 -16.86
CA LEU A 859 -4.82 -41.01 -15.95
C LEU A 859 -5.71 -39.86 -16.47
N PRO A 860 -6.66 -39.31 -15.68
CA PRO A 860 -7.44 -38.14 -16.10
C PRO A 860 -6.59 -36.86 -16.08
N VAL A 861 -6.58 -36.14 -17.19
CA VAL A 861 -5.83 -34.90 -17.43
C VAL A 861 -6.79 -33.73 -17.59
N LEU A 862 -6.84 -32.84 -16.59
CA LEU A 862 -7.71 -31.66 -16.61
C LEU A 862 -7.12 -30.57 -17.51
N CYS A 863 -7.67 -30.40 -18.71
CA CYS A 863 -7.29 -29.38 -19.67
C CYS A 863 -7.79 -27.99 -19.26
N GLU A 864 -7.06 -26.95 -19.67
CA GLU A 864 -7.41 -25.56 -19.35
C GLU A 864 -8.43 -24.99 -20.36
N PRO A 865 -9.46 -24.24 -19.90
CA PRO A 865 -10.49 -23.68 -20.79
C PRO A 865 -9.98 -22.65 -21.79
N ARG A 866 -8.81 -22.03 -21.55
CA ARG A 866 -8.25 -20.94 -22.37
C ARG A 866 -7.34 -21.42 -23.51
N ALA A 867 -7.16 -22.73 -23.67
CA ALA A 867 -6.30 -23.27 -24.72
C ALA A 867 -7.03 -23.26 -26.08
N THR A 868 -6.31 -22.92 -27.16
CA THR A 868 -6.85 -22.91 -28.52
C THR A 868 -6.77 -24.27 -29.21
N SER A 869 -6.00 -25.23 -28.65
CA SER A 869 -5.91 -26.61 -29.14
C SER A 869 -5.81 -27.62 -27.98
N LEU A 870 -6.34 -28.83 -28.17
CA LEU A 870 -6.32 -29.89 -27.16
C LEU A 870 -4.93 -30.44 -26.87
N GLU A 871 -4.05 -30.53 -27.87
CA GLU A 871 -2.66 -30.96 -27.67
C GLU A 871 -1.90 -30.00 -26.76
N SER A 872 -1.99 -28.70 -27.05
CA SER A 872 -1.35 -27.68 -26.22
C SER A 872 -1.96 -27.65 -24.81
N ALA A 873 -3.28 -27.86 -24.70
CA ALA A 873 -3.96 -27.99 -23.42
C ALA A 873 -3.46 -29.22 -22.62
N ALA A 874 -3.25 -30.36 -23.28
CA ALA A 874 -2.75 -31.58 -22.66
C ALA A 874 -1.30 -31.44 -22.21
N TYR A 875 -0.42 -30.90 -23.05
CA TYR A 875 0.98 -30.66 -22.68
C TYR A 875 1.08 -29.68 -21.52
N ARG A 876 0.34 -28.56 -21.54
CA ARG A 876 0.30 -27.61 -20.41
C ARG A 876 -0.25 -28.23 -19.15
N ALA A 877 -1.31 -29.04 -19.24
CA ALA A 877 -1.84 -29.76 -18.09
C ALA A 877 -0.81 -30.76 -17.53
N LEU A 878 -0.04 -31.41 -18.40
CA LEU A 878 1.01 -32.34 -18.05
C LEU A 878 2.36 -31.69 -17.71
N GLU A 879 2.56 -30.38 -17.92
CA GLU A 879 3.77 -29.66 -17.47
C GLU A 879 3.97 -29.73 -15.95
N ALA A 880 2.88 -29.95 -15.20
CA ALA A 880 2.94 -30.27 -13.77
C ALA A 880 3.72 -31.58 -13.49
N THR A 881 3.91 -32.42 -14.51
CA THR A 881 4.71 -33.64 -14.53
C THR A 881 6.02 -33.40 -15.30
N PRO A 882 7.20 -33.49 -14.67
CA PRO A 882 8.48 -33.19 -15.31
C PRO A 882 9.01 -34.41 -16.10
N LEU A 883 8.31 -34.83 -17.15
CA LEU A 883 8.84 -35.72 -18.17
C LEU A 883 9.19 -34.91 -19.42
N THR A 884 10.04 -35.45 -20.29
CA THR A 884 10.37 -34.79 -21.58
C THR A 884 9.17 -34.87 -22.53
N ASN A 885 9.06 -33.94 -23.48
CA ASN A 885 7.98 -33.94 -24.46
C ASN A 885 7.91 -35.26 -25.26
N GLU A 886 9.07 -35.86 -25.56
CA GLU A 886 9.18 -37.19 -26.19
C GLU A 886 8.49 -38.29 -25.35
N LEU A 887 8.62 -38.24 -24.01
CA LEU A 887 7.96 -39.18 -23.11
C LEU A 887 6.45 -38.87 -22.97
N HIS A 888 6.04 -37.60 -22.99
CA HIS A 888 4.62 -37.21 -22.99
C HIS A 888 3.90 -37.65 -24.27
N GLU A 889 4.56 -37.52 -25.42
CA GLU A 889 4.04 -37.98 -26.71
C GLU A 889 3.82 -39.50 -26.69
N MET A 890 4.76 -40.27 -26.15
CA MET A 890 4.61 -41.72 -25.98
C MET A 890 3.42 -42.09 -25.08
N LEU A 891 3.16 -41.36 -23.99
CA LEU A 891 2.02 -41.62 -23.10
C LEU A 891 0.66 -41.35 -23.78
N LEU A 892 0.58 -40.27 -24.57
CA LEU A 892 -0.64 -39.95 -25.33
C LEU A 892 -0.90 -40.97 -26.43
N GLN A 893 0.13 -41.41 -27.14
CA GLN A 893 0.03 -42.46 -28.17
C GLN A 893 -0.27 -43.84 -27.58
N GLY A 894 0.17 -44.11 -26.35
CA GLY A 894 -0.10 -45.36 -25.62
C GLY A 894 -1.52 -45.47 -25.04
N GLY A 895 -2.34 -44.43 -25.11
CA GLY A 895 -3.69 -44.43 -24.51
C GLY A 895 -3.69 -44.37 -22.98
N ASP A 896 -2.59 -43.92 -22.37
CA ASP A 896 -2.38 -43.87 -20.92
C ASP A 896 -3.07 -42.68 -20.24
N CYS A 897 -3.76 -41.82 -20.99
CA CYS A 897 -4.37 -40.57 -20.52
C CYS A 897 -5.82 -40.38 -21.02
N VAL A 898 -6.64 -39.66 -20.23
CA VAL A 898 -7.98 -39.16 -20.63
C VAL A 898 -8.01 -37.64 -20.49
N LEU A 899 -8.29 -36.90 -21.57
CA LEU A 899 -8.35 -35.43 -21.51
C LEU A 899 -9.74 -34.96 -21.07
N VAL A 900 -9.80 -34.01 -20.14
CA VAL A 900 -11.03 -33.54 -19.50
C VAL A 900 -11.20 -32.03 -19.68
N VAL A 901 -12.35 -31.59 -20.21
CA VAL A 901 -12.68 -30.17 -20.49
C VAL A 901 -14.03 -29.80 -19.86
N ASP A 902 -14.06 -28.82 -18.96
CA ASP A 902 -15.31 -28.29 -18.37
C ASP A 902 -15.71 -26.98 -19.07
N GLY A 903 -16.89 -26.94 -19.70
CA GLY A 903 -17.50 -25.75 -20.27
C GLY A 903 -17.00 -25.39 -21.67
N LEU A 904 -17.22 -26.24 -22.67
CA LEU A 904 -16.79 -25.99 -24.07
C LEU A 904 -17.30 -24.66 -24.63
N THR A 905 -18.57 -24.33 -24.42
CA THR A 905 -19.17 -23.03 -24.83
C THR A 905 -18.61 -21.82 -24.12
N GLU A 906 -17.92 -22.03 -23.00
CA GLU A 906 -17.28 -20.99 -22.18
C GLU A 906 -15.75 -21.00 -22.37
N SER A 907 -15.25 -21.89 -23.24
CA SER A 907 -13.83 -22.08 -23.54
C SER A 907 -13.42 -21.35 -24.82
N SER A 908 -12.11 -21.19 -25.04
CA SER A 908 -11.56 -20.64 -26.28
C SER A 908 -11.47 -21.67 -27.42
N LEU A 909 -11.87 -22.93 -27.18
CA LEU A 909 -11.91 -23.97 -28.20
C LEU A 909 -13.11 -23.76 -29.11
N ILE A 910 -12.89 -23.77 -30.42
CA ILE A 910 -13.96 -23.77 -31.43
C ILE A 910 -14.27 -25.21 -31.89
N PRO A 911 -15.50 -25.50 -32.38
CA PRO A 911 -15.88 -26.84 -32.82
C PRO A 911 -14.92 -27.47 -33.84
N GLU A 912 -14.37 -26.68 -34.75
CA GLU A 912 -13.45 -27.12 -35.81
C GLU A 912 -12.11 -27.61 -35.24
N ALA A 913 -11.61 -26.96 -34.20
CA ALA A 913 -10.37 -27.36 -33.53
C ALA A 913 -10.53 -28.66 -32.74
N LEU A 914 -11.71 -28.91 -32.19
CA LEU A 914 -12.05 -30.18 -31.53
C LEU A 914 -12.10 -31.32 -32.55
N GLN A 915 -12.75 -31.10 -33.70
CA GLN A 915 -12.82 -32.07 -34.79
C GLN A 915 -11.41 -32.41 -35.33
N ALA A 916 -10.57 -31.39 -35.58
CA ALA A 916 -9.20 -31.59 -36.07
C ALA A 916 -8.33 -32.44 -35.11
N PHE A 917 -8.56 -32.35 -33.80
CA PHE A 917 -7.87 -33.20 -32.82
C PHE A 917 -8.32 -34.65 -32.91
N ILE A 918 -9.63 -34.89 -33.07
CA ILE A 918 -10.21 -36.24 -33.20
C ILE A 918 -9.68 -36.94 -34.46
N ASP A 919 -9.49 -36.19 -35.54
CA ASP A 919 -8.97 -36.70 -36.82
C ASP A 919 -7.44 -36.88 -36.84
N SER A 920 -6.73 -36.46 -35.78
CA SER A 920 -5.27 -36.51 -35.70
C SER A 920 -4.72 -37.90 -35.32
N ARG A 921 -3.39 -38.08 -35.45
CA ARG A 921 -2.66 -39.29 -34.98
C ARG A 921 -2.87 -39.60 -33.49
N HIS A 922 -3.19 -38.59 -32.69
CA HIS A 922 -3.49 -38.75 -31.26
C HIS A 922 -4.96 -39.11 -31.03
N GLY A 923 -5.86 -38.61 -31.89
CA GLY A 923 -7.30 -38.83 -31.80
C GLY A 923 -7.75 -40.29 -31.96
N ALA A 924 -6.89 -41.16 -32.50
CA ALA A 924 -7.13 -42.61 -32.57
C ALA A 924 -6.99 -43.33 -31.21
N PHE A 925 -6.21 -42.79 -30.27
CA PHE A 925 -5.84 -43.45 -29.00
C PHE A 925 -6.29 -42.69 -27.76
N VAL A 926 -6.38 -41.37 -27.83
CA VAL A 926 -6.71 -40.50 -26.69
C VAL A 926 -8.21 -40.54 -26.40
N LYS A 927 -8.55 -40.53 -25.11
CA LYS A 927 -9.95 -40.52 -24.62
C LYS A 927 -10.35 -39.12 -24.15
N LEU A 928 -11.61 -38.72 -24.34
CA LEU A 928 -12.12 -37.37 -24.05
C LEU A 928 -13.32 -37.38 -23.09
N LEU A 929 -13.40 -36.39 -22.20
CA LEU A 929 -14.54 -36.13 -21.33
C LEU A 929 -14.82 -34.62 -21.27
N CYS A 930 -15.94 -34.18 -21.86
CA CYS A 930 -16.26 -32.76 -22.06
C CYS A 930 -17.62 -32.39 -21.45
N THR A 931 -17.79 -31.15 -20.99
CA THR A 931 -19.12 -30.56 -20.66
C THR A 931 -19.43 -29.35 -21.53
N SER A 932 -20.72 -29.07 -21.80
CA SER A 932 -21.13 -27.92 -22.61
C SER A 932 -22.55 -27.44 -22.28
N ARG A 933 -22.88 -26.18 -22.61
CA ARG A 933 -24.28 -25.79 -22.88
C ARG A 933 -24.72 -26.36 -24.24
N PRO A 934 -26.03 -26.48 -24.51
CA PRO A 934 -26.52 -26.98 -25.79
C PRO A 934 -25.87 -26.25 -26.98
N HIS A 935 -25.05 -26.96 -27.76
CA HIS A 935 -24.35 -26.40 -28.91
C HIS A 935 -24.09 -27.46 -29.98
N VAL A 936 -24.74 -27.30 -31.14
CA VAL A 936 -24.77 -28.31 -32.21
C VAL A 936 -23.37 -28.64 -32.75
N GLY A 937 -22.50 -27.64 -32.92
CA GLY A 937 -21.14 -27.85 -33.44
C GLY A 937 -20.28 -28.79 -32.58
N PHE A 938 -20.17 -28.54 -31.26
CA PHE A 938 -19.42 -29.41 -30.36
C PHE A 938 -20.04 -30.82 -30.22
N ARG A 939 -21.37 -30.91 -30.26
CA ARG A 939 -22.06 -32.21 -30.25
C ARG A 939 -21.66 -33.05 -31.46
N HIS A 940 -21.72 -32.46 -32.65
CA HIS A 940 -21.37 -33.14 -33.89
C HIS A 940 -19.90 -33.60 -33.90
N ALA A 941 -18.98 -32.75 -33.43
CA ALA A 941 -17.56 -33.10 -33.35
C ALA A 941 -17.29 -34.36 -32.49
N ILE A 942 -17.96 -34.47 -31.33
CA ILE A 942 -17.80 -35.64 -30.45
C ILE A 942 -18.45 -36.90 -31.03
N GLU A 943 -19.62 -36.75 -31.67
CA GLU A 943 -20.35 -37.86 -32.31
C GLU A 943 -19.58 -38.47 -33.49
N ASN A 944 -18.60 -37.75 -34.08
CA ASN A 944 -17.73 -38.24 -35.15
C ASN A 944 -16.56 -39.13 -34.65
N SER A 945 -16.38 -39.29 -33.33
CA SER A 945 -15.32 -40.16 -32.79
C SER A 945 -15.68 -41.66 -32.84
N ALA A 946 -14.66 -42.53 -32.84
CA ALA A 946 -14.83 -43.98 -33.02
C ALA A 946 -15.80 -44.64 -32.03
N ALA A 947 -15.84 -44.14 -30.78
CA ALA A 947 -16.81 -44.55 -29.77
C ALA A 947 -17.18 -43.33 -28.90
N TRP A 948 -18.47 -43.00 -28.82
CA TRP A 948 -18.95 -41.82 -28.11
C TRP A 948 -20.12 -42.08 -27.17
N LEU A 949 -20.32 -41.17 -26.20
CA LEU A 949 -21.45 -41.14 -25.28
C LEU A 949 -21.91 -39.69 -25.06
N HIS A 950 -23.19 -39.41 -25.29
CA HIS A 950 -23.82 -38.10 -25.00
C HIS A 950 -24.75 -38.22 -23.78
N VAL A 951 -24.61 -37.29 -22.83
CA VAL A 951 -25.23 -37.33 -21.50
C VAL A 951 -25.95 -36.01 -21.23
N GLU A 952 -27.28 -36.05 -21.05
CA GLU A 952 -28.07 -34.87 -20.67
C GLU A 952 -28.66 -35.02 -19.26
N PRO A 953 -28.20 -34.23 -18.26
CA PRO A 953 -28.86 -34.13 -16.95
C PRO A 953 -30.30 -33.61 -17.01
N ASN A 954 -31.22 -34.32 -16.35
CA ASN A 954 -32.64 -33.95 -16.25
C ASN A 954 -32.92 -33.08 -15.01
N ARG A 955 -34.10 -32.43 -14.96
CA ARG A 955 -34.63 -31.78 -13.74
C ARG A 955 -34.96 -32.85 -12.69
N MET A 956 -35.03 -32.45 -11.41
CA MET A 956 -35.40 -33.37 -10.32
C MET A 956 -36.88 -33.69 -10.36
N ASP A 957 -37.21 -34.97 -10.29
CA ASP A 957 -38.55 -35.46 -9.94
C ASP A 957 -38.71 -35.56 -8.41
N GLU A 958 -39.90 -35.95 -7.97
CA GLU A 958 -40.24 -36.04 -6.54
C GLU A 958 -39.35 -37.05 -5.78
N GLU A 959 -38.99 -38.16 -6.42
CA GLU A 959 -38.14 -39.20 -5.82
C GLU A 959 -36.70 -38.69 -5.61
N THR A 960 -36.14 -38.04 -6.63
CA THR A 960 -34.80 -37.47 -6.57
C THR A 960 -34.75 -36.27 -5.64
N LEU A 961 -35.84 -35.48 -5.56
CA LEU A 961 -35.98 -34.39 -4.58
C LEU A 961 -35.84 -34.92 -3.14
N GLY A 962 -36.49 -36.03 -2.79
CA GLY A 962 -36.37 -36.64 -1.45
C GLY A 962 -34.92 -37.03 -1.10
N ARG A 963 -34.20 -37.62 -2.06
CA ARG A 963 -32.76 -37.94 -1.92
C ARG A 963 -31.91 -36.67 -1.79
N PHE A 964 -32.23 -35.63 -2.56
CA PHE A 964 -31.53 -34.36 -2.55
C PHE A 964 -31.72 -33.62 -1.21
N ILE A 965 -32.94 -33.57 -0.68
CA ILE A 965 -33.24 -32.97 0.64
C ILE A 965 -32.45 -33.71 1.72
N SER A 966 -32.47 -35.05 1.71
CA SER A 966 -31.74 -35.87 2.69
C SER A 966 -30.23 -35.60 2.67
N ALA A 967 -29.66 -35.33 1.49
CA ALA A 967 -28.24 -35.00 1.33
C ALA A 967 -27.87 -33.62 1.89
N TYR A 968 -28.76 -32.62 1.81
CA TYR A 968 -28.46 -31.24 2.22
C TYR A 968 -28.98 -30.86 3.61
N ALA A 969 -30.03 -31.51 4.12
CA ALA A 969 -30.63 -31.23 5.42
C ALA A 969 -30.98 -32.54 6.18
N PRO A 970 -29.98 -33.30 6.66
CA PRO A 970 -30.23 -34.54 7.39
C PRO A 970 -30.86 -34.24 8.77
N GLY A 971 -32.16 -34.50 8.93
CA GLY A 971 -32.88 -34.39 10.20
C GLY A 971 -33.96 -33.30 10.30
N SER A 972 -34.25 -32.55 9.24
CA SER A 972 -35.34 -31.56 9.27
C SER A 972 -36.72 -32.23 9.06
N THR A 973 -37.62 -32.10 10.03
CA THR A 973 -39.04 -32.45 9.84
C THR A 973 -39.64 -31.41 8.88
N GLY A 974 -39.89 -31.82 7.63
CA GLY A 974 -40.10 -30.96 6.45
C GLY A 974 -41.32 -30.04 6.41
N THR A 975 -41.79 -29.46 7.52
CA THR A 975 -42.91 -28.52 7.55
C THR A 975 -42.52 -27.07 7.24
N ARG A 976 -41.29 -26.62 7.56
CA ARG A 976 -40.86 -25.22 7.36
C ARG A 976 -40.61 -24.81 5.89
N SER A 977 -40.35 -25.76 4.98
CA SER A 977 -39.87 -25.45 3.62
C SER A 977 -40.87 -25.76 2.49
N GLN A 978 -42.06 -26.30 2.79
CA GLN A 978 -42.99 -26.76 1.73
C GLN A 978 -43.52 -25.61 0.86
N ASN A 979 -43.80 -24.44 1.43
CA ASN A 979 -44.33 -23.31 0.68
C ASN A 979 -43.33 -22.74 -0.32
N ILE A 980 -42.04 -22.64 0.05
CA ILE A 980 -40.99 -22.17 -0.87
C ILE A 980 -40.61 -23.25 -1.90
N LEU A 981 -40.62 -24.53 -1.51
CA LEU A 981 -40.43 -25.64 -2.47
C LEU A 981 -41.54 -25.67 -3.52
N ARG A 982 -42.79 -25.33 -3.15
CA ARG A 982 -43.88 -25.14 -4.13
C ARG A 982 -43.59 -24.01 -5.12
N ALA A 983 -43.00 -22.91 -4.67
CA ALA A 983 -42.59 -21.81 -5.55
C ALA A 983 -41.40 -22.18 -6.46
N CYS A 984 -40.56 -23.13 -6.05
CA CYS A 984 -39.48 -23.68 -6.88
C CYS A 984 -39.92 -24.75 -7.90
N ARG A 985 -41.20 -25.15 -7.87
CA ARG A 985 -41.74 -26.17 -8.76
C ARG A 985 -42.09 -25.56 -10.13
N GLY A 986 -41.56 -26.15 -11.20
CA GLY A 986 -41.91 -25.78 -12.57
C GLY A 986 -43.35 -26.17 -12.93
N ALA A 987 -43.86 -25.62 -14.04
CA ALA A 987 -45.19 -25.96 -14.56
C ALA A 987 -45.33 -27.44 -14.96
N ASP A 988 -44.22 -28.10 -15.30
CA ASP A 988 -44.09 -29.53 -15.60
C ASP A 988 -44.04 -30.42 -14.35
N GLY A 989 -44.11 -29.83 -13.15
CA GLY A 989 -44.07 -30.52 -11.87
C GLY A 989 -42.67 -30.89 -11.38
N THR A 990 -41.61 -30.56 -12.12
CA THR A 990 -40.21 -30.87 -11.80
C THR A 990 -39.48 -29.70 -11.13
N TYR A 991 -38.30 -29.97 -10.57
CA TYR A 991 -37.54 -29.00 -9.77
C TYR A 991 -36.14 -28.75 -10.34
N LEU A 992 -35.70 -27.49 -10.30
CA LEU A 992 -34.32 -27.13 -10.66
C LEU A 992 -33.39 -27.29 -9.45
N PRO A 993 -32.30 -28.08 -9.52
CA PRO A 993 -31.39 -28.31 -8.40
C PRO A 993 -30.89 -27.06 -7.68
N ILE A 994 -30.50 -26.02 -8.42
CA ILE A 994 -29.99 -24.79 -7.81
C ILE A 994 -31.05 -24.06 -6.96
N LEU A 995 -32.31 -24.00 -7.41
CA LEU A 995 -33.38 -23.32 -6.67
C LEU A 995 -33.74 -24.07 -5.38
N VAL A 996 -33.87 -25.40 -5.47
CA VAL A 996 -34.12 -26.24 -4.28
C VAL A 996 -32.97 -26.14 -3.30
N ARG A 997 -31.72 -26.13 -3.77
CA ARG A 997 -30.56 -25.94 -2.91
C ARG A 997 -30.61 -24.60 -2.17
N LEU A 998 -30.90 -23.50 -2.87
CA LEU A 998 -31.05 -22.18 -2.22
C LEU A 998 -32.22 -22.16 -1.23
N ALA A 999 -33.34 -22.79 -1.56
CA ALA A 999 -34.50 -22.90 -0.67
C ALA A 999 -34.19 -23.67 0.62
N LEU A 1000 -33.42 -24.76 0.53
CA LEU A 1000 -33.00 -25.54 1.69
C LEU A 1000 -31.99 -24.79 2.57
N LEU A 1001 -31.11 -24.00 1.96
CA LEU A 1001 -30.07 -23.26 2.70
C LEU A 1001 -30.57 -21.94 3.29
N PHE A 1002 -31.49 -21.24 2.61
CA PHE A 1002 -31.84 -19.84 2.93
C PHE A 1002 -33.35 -19.55 2.97
N GLY A 1003 -34.22 -20.49 2.58
CA GLY A 1003 -35.67 -20.27 2.48
C GLY A 1003 -36.45 -20.43 3.79
N GLY A 1004 -35.79 -20.36 4.96
CA GLY A 1004 -36.41 -20.60 6.26
C GLY A 1004 -37.25 -19.44 6.82
N ASP A 1005 -37.13 -18.24 6.23
CA ASP A 1005 -37.78 -17.02 6.72
C ASP A 1005 -39.24 -16.91 6.24
N PRO A 1006 -40.22 -16.56 7.11
CA PRO A 1006 -41.64 -16.48 6.75
C PRO A 1006 -42.00 -15.48 5.64
N GLY A 1007 -41.10 -14.52 5.35
CA GLY A 1007 -41.25 -13.52 4.30
C GLY A 1007 -40.87 -14.01 2.90
N VAL A 1008 -40.20 -15.16 2.77
CA VAL A 1008 -39.71 -15.67 1.48
C VAL A 1008 -40.79 -16.52 0.82
N ARG A 1009 -41.51 -15.92 -0.15
CA ARG A 1009 -42.68 -16.54 -0.81
C ARG A 1009 -42.52 -16.79 -2.31
N GLY A 1010 -41.49 -16.22 -2.94
CA GLY A 1010 -41.24 -16.33 -4.39
C GLY A 1010 -39.76 -16.45 -4.72
N ILE A 1011 -39.45 -16.50 -6.02
CA ILE A 1011 -38.09 -16.72 -6.54
C ILE A 1011 -37.21 -15.49 -6.30
N ALA A 1012 -37.73 -14.27 -6.51
CA ALA A 1012 -36.98 -13.04 -6.27
C ALA A 1012 -36.60 -12.91 -4.78
N GLU A 1013 -37.55 -13.15 -3.87
CA GLU A 1013 -37.30 -13.12 -2.43
C GLU A 1013 -36.31 -14.21 -2.00
N LEU A 1014 -36.31 -15.36 -2.69
CA LEU A 1014 -35.36 -16.45 -2.42
C LEU A 1014 -33.93 -16.07 -2.82
N TYR A 1015 -33.73 -15.43 -3.97
CA TYR A 1015 -32.41 -14.93 -4.37
C TYR A 1015 -31.95 -13.80 -3.46
N GLU A 1016 -32.84 -12.90 -3.04
CA GLU A 1016 -32.53 -11.88 -2.05
C GLU A 1016 -32.10 -12.49 -0.71
N ALA A 1017 -32.87 -13.48 -0.22
CA ALA A 1017 -32.57 -14.20 1.00
C ALA A 1017 -31.26 -14.99 0.89
N ALA A 1018 -30.94 -15.55 -0.28
CA ALA A 1018 -29.66 -16.22 -0.51
C ALA A 1018 -28.49 -15.23 -0.50
N PHE A 1019 -28.63 -14.06 -1.15
CA PHE A 1019 -27.60 -13.01 -1.14
C PHE A 1019 -27.33 -12.51 0.28
N ARG A 1020 -28.39 -12.14 1.02
CA ARG A 1020 -28.29 -11.67 2.40
C ARG A 1020 -27.82 -12.80 3.35
N GLY A 1021 -28.29 -14.02 3.14
CA GLY A 1021 -27.92 -15.19 3.93
C GLY A 1021 -26.44 -15.52 3.83
N LEU A 1022 -25.88 -15.45 2.62
CA LEU A 1022 -24.43 -15.62 2.38
C LEU A 1022 -23.61 -14.53 3.08
N LEU A 1023 -24.07 -13.26 3.05
CA LEU A 1023 -23.43 -12.16 3.79
C LEU A 1023 -23.47 -12.37 5.31
N ARG A 1024 -24.60 -12.84 5.85
CA ARG A 1024 -24.82 -13.00 7.30
C ARG A 1024 -24.15 -14.22 7.92
N GLN A 1025 -23.95 -15.30 7.17
CA GLN A 1025 -23.27 -16.52 7.65
C GLN A 1025 -21.84 -16.26 8.15
N GLN A 1026 -21.22 -15.12 7.79
CA GLN A 1026 -19.89 -14.74 8.25
C GLN A 1026 -19.86 -13.57 9.26
N GLY A 1027 -21.02 -13.21 9.85
CA GLY A 1027 -21.10 -12.28 10.98
C GLY A 1027 -20.86 -10.80 10.65
N ALA A 1028 -20.98 -10.38 9.39
CA ALA A 1028 -20.33 -9.16 8.92
C ALA A 1028 -21.18 -7.89 8.80
N VAL A 1029 -22.51 -7.91 8.91
CA VAL A 1029 -23.30 -6.72 8.50
C VAL A 1029 -24.64 -6.57 9.24
N THR A 1030 -24.98 -5.33 9.66
CA THR A 1030 -26.31 -4.92 10.16
C THR A 1030 -27.28 -4.69 8.99
N GLY A 1031 -28.59 -4.82 9.19
CA GLY A 1031 -29.57 -4.85 8.07
C GLY A 1031 -29.55 -3.65 7.08
N GLU A 1032 -28.95 -2.53 7.45
CA GLU A 1032 -28.81 -1.33 6.61
C GLU A 1032 -27.64 -1.44 5.62
N GLU A 1033 -26.46 -1.96 6.03
CA GLU A 1033 -25.34 -2.14 5.08
C GLU A 1033 -25.57 -3.31 4.11
N ASP A 1034 -26.39 -4.31 4.48
CA ASP A 1034 -26.86 -5.37 3.57
C ASP A 1034 -27.56 -4.76 2.35
N SER A 1035 -28.41 -3.76 2.60
CA SER A 1035 -29.22 -3.09 1.59
C SER A 1035 -28.36 -2.20 0.68
N GLN A 1036 -27.37 -1.51 1.26
CA GLN A 1036 -26.39 -0.71 0.50
C GLN A 1036 -25.52 -1.59 -0.41
N LEU A 1037 -25.04 -2.73 0.08
CA LEU A 1037 -24.20 -3.64 -0.71
C LEU A 1037 -25.01 -4.32 -1.82
N LEU A 1038 -26.28 -4.68 -1.57
CA LEU A 1038 -27.19 -5.18 -2.59
C LEU A 1038 -27.41 -4.15 -3.71
N ALA A 1039 -27.68 -2.88 -3.35
CA ALA A 1039 -27.86 -1.79 -4.31
C ALA A 1039 -26.58 -1.54 -5.13
N TRP A 1040 -25.42 -1.51 -4.46
CA TRP A 1040 -24.13 -1.36 -5.11
C TRP A 1040 -23.82 -2.50 -6.08
N THR A 1041 -24.04 -3.75 -5.67
CA THR A 1041 -23.77 -4.93 -6.52
C THR A 1041 -24.69 -4.94 -7.74
N SER A 1042 -25.94 -4.52 -7.56
CA SER A 1042 -26.89 -4.36 -8.67
C SER A 1042 -26.38 -3.35 -9.70
N GLN A 1043 -25.84 -2.19 -9.27
CA GLN A 1043 -25.21 -1.20 -10.16
C GLN A 1043 -23.94 -1.73 -10.84
N LEU A 1044 -23.14 -2.54 -10.15
CA LEU A 1044 -21.99 -3.22 -10.77
C LEU A 1044 -22.44 -4.15 -11.91
N CYS A 1045 -23.49 -4.94 -11.69
CA CYS A 1045 -24.04 -5.84 -12.71
C CYS A 1045 -24.59 -5.08 -13.92
N LEU A 1046 -25.09 -3.85 -13.74
CA LEU A 1046 -25.48 -2.99 -14.86
C LEU A 1046 -24.27 -2.53 -15.69
N ARG A 1047 -23.19 -2.08 -15.04
CA ARG A 1047 -21.99 -1.60 -15.76
C ARG A 1047 -21.21 -2.71 -16.47
N THR A 1048 -21.45 -3.97 -16.10
CA THR A 1048 -20.67 -5.12 -16.58
C THR A 1048 -21.50 -6.07 -17.43
N TYR A 1049 -22.39 -6.84 -16.82
CA TYR A 1049 -23.19 -7.85 -17.50
C TYR A 1049 -24.19 -7.23 -18.47
N TRP A 1050 -24.92 -6.19 -18.07
CA TRP A 1050 -25.93 -5.57 -18.94
C TRP A 1050 -25.32 -4.86 -20.15
N VAL A 1051 -24.22 -4.13 -19.99
CA VAL A 1051 -23.60 -3.42 -21.12
C VAL A 1051 -22.80 -4.37 -22.01
N HIS A 1052 -22.01 -5.28 -21.43
CA HIS A 1052 -20.98 -6.02 -22.16
C HIS A 1052 -21.11 -7.55 -22.12
N GLY A 1053 -22.12 -8.11 -21.43
CA GLY A 1053 -22.26 -9.56 -21.25
C GLY A 1053 -21.18 -10.19 -20.36
N ILE A 1054 -20.39 -9.39 -19.64
CA ILE A 1054 -19.25 -9.86 -18.86
C ILE A 1054 -19.71 -10.62 -17.62
N ARG A 1055 -19.37 -11.92 -17.55
CA ARG A 1055 -19.63 -12.80 -16.40
C ARG A 1055 -18.45 -12.91 -15.42
N SER A 1056 -17.24 -12.69 -15.93
CA SER A 1056 -16.00 -12.71 -15.13
C SER A 1056 -15.52 -11.28 -14.89
N LEU A 1057 -15.50 -10.88 -13.63
CA LEU A 1057 -15.18 -9.54 -13.17
C LEU A 1057 -13.72 -9.45 -12.78
N ARG A 1058 -13.04 -8.39 -13.22
CA ARG A 1058 -11.70 -8.08 -12.75
C ARG A 1058 -11.74 -7.78 -11.25
N TYR A 1059 -10.91 -8.49 -10.49
CA TYR A 1059 -10.80 -8.32 -9.04
C TYR A 1059 -9.47 -7.67 -8.65
N ARG A 1060 -8.35 -8.17 -9.20
CA ARG A 1060 -7.03 -7.63 -8.86
C ARG A 1060 -6.88 -6.21 -9.43
N ASN A 1061 -6.57 -5.28 -8.53
CA ASN A 1061 -6.45 -3.86 -8.81
C ASN A 1061 -7.75 -3.25 -9.35
N ALA A 1062 -8.90 -3.81 -8.98
CA ALA A 1062 -10.16 -3.19 -9.27
C ALA A 1062 -10.30 -1.91 -8.42
N PRO A 1063 -10.79 -0.79 -8.98
CA PRO A 1063 -11.03 0.44 -8.20
C PRO A 1063 -12.03 0.22 -7.06
N GLU A 1064 -12.84 -0.83 -7.16
CA GLU A 1064 -13.93 -1.18 -6.25
C GLU A 1064 -13.60 -2.42 -5.42
N GLN A 1065 -12.31 -2.60 -5.07
CA GLN A 1065 -11.81 -3.82 -4.45
C GLN A 1065 -12.45 -4.13 -3.09
N GLU A 1066 -12.77 -3.12 -2.28
CA GLU A 1066 -13.36 -3.30 -0.94
C GLU A 1066 -14.75 -3.98 -0.99
N PRO A 1067 -15.76 -3.47 -1.72
CA PRO A 1067 -17.05 -4.15 -1.83
C PRO A 1067 -16.95 -5.51 -2.54
N LEU A 1068 -16.07 -5.65 -3.56
CA LEU A 1068 -15.80 -6.95 -4.20
C LEU A 1068 -15.21 -7.97 -3.21
N GLN A 1069 -14.32 -7.53 -2.32
CA GLN A 1069 -13.73 -8.38 -1.29
C GLN A 1069 -14.78 -8.85 -0.29
N ARG A 1070 -15.71 -7.99 0.12
CA ARG A 1070 -16.84 -8.37 0.99
C ARG A 1070 -17.70 -9.44 0.34
N LEU A 1071 -18.05 -9.29 -0.94
CA LEU A 1071 -18.82 -10.29 -1.69
C LEU A 1071 -18.07 -11.61 -1.92
N LEU A 1072 -16.76 -11.54 -2.19
CA LEU A 1072 -15.90 -12.72 -2.34
C LEU A 1072 -15.77 -13.49 -1.02
N THR A 1073 -15.60 -12.76 0.08
CA THR A 1073 -15.49 -13.34 1.43
C THR A 1073 -16.79 -14.04 1.82
N ALA A 1074 -17.93 -13.42 1.53
CA ALA A 1074 -19.26 -13.98 1.76
C ALA A 1074 -19.63 -15.17 0.85
N GLY A 1075 -18.85 -15.49 -0.18
CA GLY A 1075 -19.16 -16.57 -1.13
C GLY A 1075 -20.26 -16.21 -2.13
N VAL A 1076 -20.59 -14.93 -2.28
CA VAL A 1076 -21.44 -14.42 -3.37
C VAL A 1076 -20.64 -14.35 -4.66
N LEU A 1077 -19.39 -13.90 -4.57
CA LEU A 1077 -18.39 -14.02 -5.64
C LEU A 1077 -17.44 -15.18 -5.32
N VAL A 1078 -16.92 -15.81 -6.37
CA VAL A 1078 -15.97 -16.91 -6.31
C VAL A 1078 -14.83 -16.65 -7.28
N PRO A 1079 -13.59 -17.07 -6.98
CA PRO A 1079 -12.47 -16.91 -7.90
C PRO A 1079 -12.71 -17.63 -9.23
N ASP A 1080 -12.49 -16.93 -10.34
CA ASP A 1080 -12.58 -17.49 -11.70
C ASP A 1080 -11.19 -17.83 -12.28
N ASP A 1081 -10.13 -17.50 -11.54
CA ASP A 1081 -8.76 -17.84 -11.88
C ASP A 1081 -8.52 -19.36 -12.04
N THR A 1082 -7.62 -19.71 -12.95
CA THR A 1082 -7.10 -21.07 -13.06
C THR A 1082 -6.25 -21.41 -11.85
N ALA A 1083 -6.87 -22.09 -10.87
CA ALA A 1083 -6.24 -22.63 -9.67
C ALA A 1083 -5.52 -21.59 -8.77
N PRO A 1084 -6.26 -20.60 -8.20
CA PRO A 1084 -5.69 -19.70 -7.21
C PRO A 1084 -5.17 -20.53 -6.03
N LYS A 1085 -3.93 -20.25 -5.60
CA LYS A 1085 -3.41 -20.87 -4.38
C LYS A 1085 -4.25 -20.39 -3.19
N PRO A 1086 -4.45 -21.22 -2.14
CA PRO A 1086 -5.11 -20.76 -0.92
C PRO A 1086 -4.44 -19.48 -0.40
N GLY A 1087 -5.21 -18.41 -0.21
CA GLY A 1087 -4.71 -17.10 0.20
C GLY A 1087 -4.20 -16.19 -0.92
N GLN A 1088 -4.18 -16.65 -2.17
CA GLN A 1088 -3.85 -15.80 -3.32
C GLN A 1088 -5.05 -14.93 -3.70
N VAL A 1089 -4.80 -13.63 -3.83
CA VAL A 1089 -5.75 -12.64 -4.33
C VAL A 1089 -6.12 -12.98 -5.78
N PRO A 1090 -7.40 -13.28 -6.09
CA PRO A 1090 -7.79 -13.64 -7.45
C PRO A 1090 -7.55 -12.49 -8.44
N CYS A 1091 -7.18 -12.79 -9.68
CA CYS A 1091 -7.17 -11.82 -10.77
C CYS A 1091 -8.60 -11.49 -11.17
N GLU A 1092 -9.42 -12.52 -11.31
CA GLU A 1092 -10.82 -12.45 -11.75
C GLU A 1092 -11.74 -13.23 -10.80
N VAL A 1093 -12.95 -12.72 -10.64
CA VAL A 1093 -14.02 -13.32 -9.83
C VAL A 1093 -15.31 -13.35 -10.61
N ARG A 1094 -16.17 -14.32 -10.34
CA ARG A 1094 -17.52 -14.39 -10.90
C ARG A 1094 -18.54 -14.70 -9.82
N PHE A 1095 -19.82 -14.55 -10.10
CA PHE A 1095 -20.86 -14.98 -9.17
C PHE A 1095 -20.82 -16.50 -8.98
N PHE A 1096 -21.12 -16.98 -7.76
CA PHE A 1096 -21.13 -18.42 -7.45
C PHE A 1096 -22.06 -19.23 -8.37
N HIS A 1097 -23.08 -18.56 -8.91
CA HIS A 1097 -23.95 -19.07 -9.96
C HIS A 1097 -24.46 -17.91 -10.82
N ASP A 1098 -24.53 -18.12 -12.14
CA ASP A 1098 -24.91 -17.09 -13.12
C ASP A 1098 -26.27 -16.46 -12.84
N SER A 1099 -27.23 -17.25 -12.36
CA SER A 1099 -28.57 -16.76 -12.01
C SER A 1099 -28.59 -15.71 -10.91
N MET A 1100 -27.58 -15.67 -10.03
CA MET A 1100 -27.44 -14.59 -9.04
C MET A 1100 -27.09 -13.27 -9.74
N GLN A 1101 -26.22 -13.31 -10.75
CA GLN A 1101 -25.90 -12.14 -11.57
C GLN A 1101 -27.13 -11.65 -12.34
N SER A 1102 -27.88 -12.57 -12.96
CA SER A 1102 -29.13 -12.25 -13.66
C SER A 1102 -30.15 -11.57 -12.74
N TYR A 1103 -30.31 -12.07 -11.51
CA TYR A 1103 -31.19 -11.47 -10.50
C TYR A 1103 -30.74 -10.06 -10.09
N LEU A 1104 -29.45 -9.86 -9.78
CA LEU A 1104 -28.92 -8.55 -9.37
C LEU A 1104 -28.98 -7.51 -10.49
N THR A 1105 -28.79 -7.93 -11.75
CA THR A 1105 -29.00 -7.07 -12.91
C THR A 1105 -30.47 -6.62 -13.00
N ALA A 1106 -31.43 -7.54 -12.83
CA ALA A 1106 -32.85 -7.19 -12.84
C ALA A 1106 -33.22 -6.20 -11.72
N CYS A 1107 -32.66 -6.36 -10.52
CA CYS A 1107 -32.81 -5.41 -9.41
C CYS A 1107 -32.26 -4.02 -9.77
N GLY A 1108 -31.09 -3.95 -10.40
CA GLY A 1108 -30.49 -2.70 -10.85
C GLY A 1108 -31.34 -1.99 -11.90
N LEU A 1109 -31.83 -2.74 -12.90
CA LEU A 1109 -32.67 -2.21 -13.97
C LEU A 1109 -33.98 -1.63 -13.39
N PHE A 1110 -34.60 -2.35 -12.46
CA PHE A 1110 -35.81 -1.86 -11.79
C PHE A 1110 -35.52 -0.59 -10.99
N ALA A 1111 -34.44 -0.53 -10.22
CA ALA A 1111 -34.08 0.65 -9.44
C ALA A 1111 -33.88 1.91 -10.30
N GLN A 1112 -33.28 1.78 -11.51
CA GLN A 1112 -33.11 2.89 -12.44
C GLN A 1112 -34.43 3.35 -13.08
N GLU A 1113 -35.28 2.41 -13.50
CA GLU A 1113 -36.43 2.69 -14.38
C GLU A 1113 -37.79 2.68 -13.67
N HIS A 1114 -37.90 2.28 -12.40
CA HIS A 1114 -39.20 2.13 -11.72
C HIS A 1114 -40.09 3.39 -11.79
N ALA A 1115 -39.48 4.58 -11.68
CA ALA A 1115 -40.15 5.88 -11.76
C ALA A 1115 -40.37 6.38 -13.20
N ALA A 1116 -39.75 5.74 -14.20
CA ALA A 1116 -39.89 6.13 -15.60
C ALA A 1116 -41.34 5.93 -16.10
N PRO A 1117 -41.79 6.76 -17.05
CA PRO A 1117 -43.14 6.65 -17.63
C PRO A 1117 -43.33 5.36 -18.46
N ALA A 1118 -42.25 4.81 -19.04
CA ALA A 1118 -42.23 3.57 -19.81
C ALA A 1118 -40.99 2.73 -19.46
N TRP A 1119 -41.01 1.42 -19.71
CA TRP A 1119 -39.91 0.48 -19.42
C TRP A 1119 -39.37 -0.20 -20.68
N ASP A 1120 -38.88 0.59 -21.64
CA ASP A 1120 -38.35 0.11 -22.94
C ASP A 1120 -37.12 -0.81 -22.80
N ILE A 1121 -36.45 -0.77 -21.64
CA ILE A 1121 -35.34 -1.67 -21.31
C ILE A 1121 -35.73 -3.17 -21.34
N LEU A 1122 -37.02 -3.50 -21.16
CA LEU A 1122 -37.51 -4.87 -21.15
C LEU A 1122 -37.31 -5.57 -22.50
N TRP A 1123 -37.35 -4.83 -23.61
CA TRP A 1123 -37.11 -5.40 -24.94
C TRP A 1123 -35.68 -5.93 -25.04
N ARG A 1124 -34.70 -5.16 -24.55
CA ARG A 1124 -33.30 -5.60 -24.56
C ARG A 1124 -33.07 -6.79 -23.65
N ALA A 1125 -33.64 -6.79 -22.45
CA ALA A 1125 -33.52 -7.93 -21.55
C ALA A 1125 -34.07 -9.22 -22.19
N ALA A 1126 -35.14 -9.13 -22.97
CA ALA A 1126 -35.80 -10.27 -23.61
C ALA A 1126 -35.16 -10.72 -24.93
N GLY A 1127 -34.78 -9.78 -25.80
CA GLY A 1127 -34.44 -10.05 -27.19
C GLY A 1127 -32.94 -10.17 -27.49
N ASP A 1128 -32.09 -9.50 -26.70
CA ASP A 1128 -30.66 -9.41 -26.98
C ASP A 1128 -29.99 -10.81 -26.91
N PRO A 1129 -29.31 -11.26 -27.98
CA PRO A 1129 -28.57 -12.53 -27.99
C PRO A 1129 -27.54 -12.65 -26.88
N LEU A 1130 -27.02 -11.53 -26.35
CA LEU A 1130 -26.12 -11.53 -25.19
C LEU A 1130 -26.72 -12.22 -23.95
N PHE A 1131 -28.05 -12.19 -23.80
CA PHE A 1131 -28.75 -12.77 -22.64
C PHE A 1131 -29.55 -14.04 -22.98
N SER A 1132 -29.62 -14.40 -24.26
CA SER A 1132 -30.38 -15.54 -24.75
C SER A 1132 -29.59 -16.84 -24.55
N SER A 1133 -30.28 -17.91 -24.16
CA SER A 1133 -29.70 -19.26 -24.26
C SER A 1133 -29.69 -19.73 -25.71
N SER A 1134 -28.74 -20.58 -26.09
CA SER A 1134 -28.55 -21.09 -27.47
C SER A 1134 -29.73 -21.94 -28.02
N GLN A 1135 -30.80 -22.12 -27.24
CA GLN A 1135 -32.07 -22.68 -27.69
C GLN A 1135 -33.22 -21.69 -27.41
N PRO A 1136 -34.03 -21.33 -28.42
CA PRO A 1136 -35.10 -20.33 -28.26
C PRO A 1136 -36.18 -20.73 -27.24
N GLU A 1137 -36.39 -22.04 -27.01
CA GLU A 1137 -37.40 -22.56 -26.06
C GLU A 1137 -37.08 -22.26 -24.59
N ALA A 1138 -35.81 -22.01 -24.24
CA ALA A 1138 -35.40 -21.73 -22.86
C ALA A 1138 -35.37 -20.23 -22.52
N GLY A 1139 -35.40 -19.35 -23.54
CA GLY A 1139 -35.53 -17.91 -23.37
C GLY A 1139 -34.31 -17.18 -22.79
N SER A 1140 -34.49 -15.89 -22.48
CA SER A 1140 -33.53 -15.05 -21.76
C SER A 1140 -33.71 -15.20 -20.24
N GLU A 1141 -32.67 -15.68 -19.57
CA GLU A 1141 -32.66 -15.84 -18.10
C GLU A 1141 -32.78 -14.48 -17.39
N LEU A 1142 -32.18 -13.43 -17.95
CA LEU A 1142 -32.28 -12.07 -17.41
C LEU A 1142 -33.72 -11.56 -17.47
N PHE A 1143 -34.41 -11.76 -18.58
CA PHE A 1143 -35.81 -11.35 -18.71
C PHE A 1143 -36.73 -12.09 -17.75
N GLN A 1144 -36.51 -13.40 -17.57
CA GLN A 1144 -37.25 -14.18 -16.57
C GLN A 1144 -37.06 -13.61 -15.16
N MET A 1145 -35.86 -13.15 -14.81
CA MET A 1145 -35.64 -12.44 -13.54
C MET A 1145 -36.33 -11.07 -13.50
N CYS A 1146 -36.35 -10.31 -14.59
CA CYS A 1146 -37.11 -9.06 -14.67
C CYS A 1146 -38.61 -9.27 -14.40
N LEU A 1147 -39.21 -10.36 -14.91
CA LEU A 1147 -40.61 -10.71 -14.62
C LEU A 1147 -40.88 -11.00 -13.14
N GLN A 1148 -39.85 -11.46 -12.39
CA GLN A 1148 -39.95 -11.69 -10.95
C GLN A 1148 -39.74 -10.41 -10.13
N VAL A 1149 -38.87 -9.50 -10.59
CA VAL A 1149 -38.43 -8.32 -9.84
C VAL A 1149 -39.29 -7.07 -10.09
N PHE A 1150 -39.74 -6.82 -11.32
CA PHE A 1150 -40.45 -5.58 -11.65
C PHE A 1150 -41.87 -5.53 -11.06
N GLY A 1151 -42.18 -4.48 -10.29
CA GLY A 1151 -43.50 -4.27 -9.66
C GLY A 1151 -43.94 -2.79 -9.59
N PRO A 1152 -45.24 -2.47 -9.39
CA PRO A 1152 -46.38 -3.38 -9.23
C PRO A 1152 -46.70 -4.20 -10.50
N ARG A 1153 -47.23 -5.42 -10.33
CA ARG A 1153 -47.50 -6.36 -11.45
C ARG A 1153 -48.44 -5.79 -12.51
N GLU A 1154 -49.37 -4.91 -12.14
CA GLU A 1154 -50.24 -4.27 -13.15
C GLU A 1154 -49.48 -3.32 -14.07
N LYS A 1155 -48.49 -2.57 -13.57
CA LYS A 1155 -47.65 -1.70 -14.40
C LYS A 1155 -46.82 -2.54 -15.37
N LEU A 1156 -46.20 -3.62 -14.91
CA LEU A 1156 -45.45 -4.54 -15.77
C LEU A 1156 -46.34 -5.14 -16.87
N ARG A 1157 -47.54 -5.62 -16.51
CA ARG A 1157 -48.49 -6.15 -17.50
C ARG A 1157 -48.86 -5.11 -18.55
N LYS A 1158 -49.23 -3.89 -18.13
CA LYS A 1158 -49.59 -2.80 -19.05
C LYS A 1158 -48.43 -2.44 -19.99
N GLU A 1159 -47.21 -2.50 -19.48
CA GLU A 1159 -46.02 -2.12 -20.24
C GLU A 1159 -45.62 -3.17 -21.28
N LEU A 1160 -45.65 -4.46 -20.91
CA LEU A 1160 -45.48 -5.56 -21.87
C LEU A 1160 -46.55 -5.52 -22.96
N GLN A 1161 -47.80 -5.22 -22.60
CA GLN A 1161 -48.89 -5.03 -23.55
C GLN A 1161 -48.65 -3.83 -24.48
N ARG A 1162 -48.32 -2.66 -23.92
CA ARG A 1162 -48.05 -1.44 -24.70
C ARG A 1162 -47.03 -1.71 -25.80
N GLN A 1163 -45.88 -2.28 -25.44
CA GLN A 1163 -44.81 -2.56 -26.39
C GLN A 1163 -45.18 -3.65 -27.41
N LEU A 1164 -45.91 -4.72 -27.00
CA LEU A 1164 -46.42 -5.71 -27.95
C LEU A 1164 -47.40 -5.11 -28.97
N LEU A 1165 -48.26 -4.19 -28.53
CA LEU A 1165 -49.19 -3.46 -29.40
C LEU A 1165 -48.46 -2.47 -30.31
N GLU A 1166 -47.40 -1.82 -29.82
CA GLU A 1166 -46.52 -0.97 -30.64
C GLU A 1166 -45.78 -1.79 -31.69
N TRP A 1167 -45.24 -2.96 -31.34
CA TRP A 1167 -44.61 -3.86 -32.31
C TRP A 1167 -45.61 -4.39 -33.32
N ALA A 1168 -46.85 -4.66 -32.90
CA ALA A 1168 -47.93 -5.05 -33.80
C ALA A 1168 -48.22 -3.98 -34.85
N GLN A 1169 -48.08 -2.69 -34.51
CA GLN A 1169 -48.28 -1.58 -35.42
C GLN A 1169 -47.05 -1.29 -36.28
N LEU A 1170 -45.85 -1.24 -35.68
CA LEU A 1170 -44.60 -0.86 -36.34
C LEU A 1170 -44.07 -1.94 -37.29
N TYR A 1171 -44.33 -3.22 -37.01
CA TYR A 1171 -43.77 -4.35 -37.75
C TYR A 1171 -44.83 -5.24 -38.42
N ASP A 1172 -46.04 -4.72 -38.66
CA ASP A 1172 -47.15 -5.48 -39.29
C ASP A 1172 -46.70 -6.15 -40.61
N ASP A 1173 -46.00 -5.39 -41.46
CA ASP A 1173 -45.54 -5.84 -42.78
C ASP A 1173 -44.41 -6.89 -42.73
N VAL A 1174 -43.73 -7.03 -41.58
CA VAL A 1174 -42.59 -7.96 -41.41
C VAL A 1174 -42.99 -9.22 -40.65
N LEU A 1175 -43.99 -9.12 -39.77
CA LEU A 1175 -44.45 -10.22 -38.95
C LEU A 1175 -45.22 -11.28 -39.77
N THR A 1176 -45.02 -12.56 -39.45
CA THR A 1176 -45.82 -13.65 -40.00
C THR A 1176 -46.74 -14.25 -38.94
N LYS A 1177 -47.97 -14.60 -39.35
CA LYS A 1177 -48.96 -15.25 -38.47
C LYS A 1177 -48.43 -16.54 -37.85
N ARG A 1178 -47.56 -17.28 -38.56
CA ARG A 1178 -46.92 -18.51 -38.07
C ARG A 1178 -45.98 -18.24 -36.90
N HIS A 1179 -45.14 -17.21 -37.00
CA HIS A 1179 -44.21 -16.84 -35.93
C HIS A 1179 -44.95 -16.37 -34.67
N ILE A 1180 -46.03 -15.60 -34.84
CA ILE A 1180 -46.88 -15.15 -33.72
C ILE A 1180 -47.53 -16.38 -33.04
N PHE A 1181 -48.02 -17.35 -33.83
CA PHE A 1181 -48.62 -18.55 -33.27
C PHE A 1181 -47.63 -19.39 -32.45
N SER A 1182 -46.40 -19.59 -32.95
CA SER A 1182 -45.36 -20.31 -32.20
C SER A 1182 -44.88 -19.56 -30.95
N ALA A 1183 -45.06 -18.23 -30.90
CA ALA A 1183 -44.66 -17.43 -29.76
C ALA A 1183 -45.66 -17.51 -28.59
N VAL A 1184 -46.93 -17.84 -28.85
CA VAL A 1184 -47.96 -18.03 -27.81
C VAL A 1184 -47.68 -19.30 -27.01
N ALA A 1185 -47.76 -19.19 -25.69
CA ALA A 1185 -47.58 -20.31 -24.77
C ALA A 1185 -48.52 -21.47 -25.10
N GLU A 1186 -47.98 -22.69 -25.12
CA GLU A 1186 -48.67 -23.93 -25.54
C GLU A 1186 -50.08 -24.11 -24.93
N PRO A 1187 -50.32 -23.88 -23.61
CA PRO A 1187 -51.64 -24.03 -23.01
C PRO A 1187 -52.72 -23.08 -23.58
N LEU A 1188 -52.30 -21.94 -24.14
CA LEU A 1188 -53.20 -20.92 -24.67
C LEU A 1188 -53.38 -20.99 -26.19
N GLN A 1189 -52.57 -21.80 -26.90
CA GLN A 1189 -52.61 -21.87 -28.36
C GLN A 1189 -53.99 -22.29 -28.91
N THR A 1190 -54.67 -23.23 -28.24
CA THR A 1190 -56.04 -23.66 -28.62
C THR A 1190 -57.05 -22.51 -28.50
N ARG A 1191 -56.97 -21.75 -27.41
CA ARG A 1191 -57.86 -20.60 -27.14
C ARG A 1191 -57.58 -19.43 -28.08
N PHE A 1192 -56.30 -19.18 -28.39
CA PHE A 1192 -55.87 -18.20 -29.37
C PHE A 1192 -56.39 -18.53 -30.78
N ARG A 1193 -56.29 -19.79 -31.19
CA ARG A 1193 -56.82 -20.28 -32.48
C ARG A 1193 -58.32 -20.04 -32.63
N PHE A 1194 -59.10 -20.28 -31.57
CA PHE A 1194 -60.55 -20.04 -31.58
C PHE A 1194 -60.92 -18.56 -31.75
N ARG A 1195 -60.19 -17.63 -31.10
CA ARG A 1195 -60.41 -16.18 -31.22
C ARG A 1195 -60.08 -15.63 -32.61
N LEU A 1196 -59.12 -16.21 -33.32
CA LEU A 1196 -58.75 -15.80 -34.67
C LEU A 1196 -59.79 -16.21 -35.74
N ALA A 1197 -60.54 -17.29 -35.51
CA ALA A 1197 -61.48 -17.83 -36.48
C ALA A 1197 -62.72 -16.94 -36.73
N SER A 1198 -62.99 -15.95 -35.87
CA SER A 1198 -64.15 -15.04 -35.98
C SER A 1198 -63.93 -13.83 -36.91
N HIS A 1199 -62.77 -13.70 -37.54
CA HIS A 1199 -62.40 -12.57 -38.40
C HIS A 1199 -61.67 -13.08 -39.65
N THR A 1200 -62.18 -12.80 -40.85
CA THR A 1200 -61.72 -13.46 -42.08
C THR A 1200 -60.48 -12.86 -42.73
N GLU A 1201 -60.17 -11.57 -42.52
CA GLU A 1201 -58.97 -10.94 -43.10
C GLU A 1201 -58.30 -9.99 -42.10
N LEU A 1202 -57.52 -10.55 -41.18
CA LEU A 1202 -56.70 -9.78 -40.24
C LEU A 1202 -55.25 -9.66 -40.72
N SER A 1203 -54.65 -8.48 -40.56
CA SER A 1203 -53.21 -8.26 -40.70
C SER A 1203 -52.40 -8.97 -39.61
N SER A 1204 -51.08 -9.15 -39.80
CA SER A 1204 -50.22 -9.83 -38.81
C SER A 1204 -50.15 -9.06 -37.48
N GLY A 1205 -50.17 -7.73 -37.55
CA GLY A 1205 -50.30 -6.83 -36.42
C GLY A 1205 -51.61 -7.06 -35.67
N SER A 1206 -52.74 -7.16 -36.40
CA SER A 1206 -54.03 -7.49 -35.78
C SER A 1206 -54.03 -8.87 -35.10
N VAL A 1207 -53.30 -9.85 -35.65
CA VAL A 1207 -53.10 -11.18 -35.03
C VAL A 1207 -52.27 -11.09 -33.74
N LEU A 1208 -51.22 -10.26 -33.71
CA LEU A 1208 -50.42 -10.03 -32.50
C LEU A 1208 -51.23 -9.28 -31.42
N ARG A 1209 -52.12 -8.35 -31.80
CA ARG A 1209 -53.05 -7.70 -30.86
C ARG A 1209 -53.95 -8.73 -30.17
N ILE A 1210 -54.55 -9.65 -30.93
CA ILE A 1210 -55.36 -10.74 -30.36
C ILE A 1210 -54.52 -11.68 -29.49
N ALA A 1211 -53.29 -12.00 -29.89
CA ALA A 1211 -52.38 -12.84 -29.09
C ALA A 1211 -52.07 -12.19 -27.74
N THR A 1212 -51.87 -10.87 -27.75
CA THR A 1212 -51.63 -10.05 -26.57
C THR A 1212 -52.84 -10.03 -25.65
N GLU A 1213 -54.06 -9.90 -26.20
CA GLU A 1213 -55.31 -9.99 -25.44
C GLU A 1213 -55.48 -11.36 -24.79
N VAL A 1214 -55.27 -12.46 -25.53
CA VAL A 1214 -55.42 -13.83 -25.00
C VAL A 1214 -54.38 -14.13 -23.92
N SER A 1215 -53.15 -13.65 -24.09
CA SER A 1215 -52.06 -13.91 -23.15
C SER A 1215 -52.08 -12.98 -21.94
N SER A 1216 -52.93 -11.94 -21.94
CA SER A 1216 -52.93 -10.91 -20.90
C SER A 1216 -53.45 -11.33 -19.52
N GLU A 1217 -54.14 -12.46 -19.42
CA GLU A 1217 -54.82 -12.92 -18.21
C GLU A 1217 -53.83 -13.21 -17.07
N ASP A 1218 -52.70 -13.83 -17.40
CA ASP A 1218 -51.61 -14.08 -16.47
C ASP A 1218 -50.28 -13.51 -16.99
N LEU A 1219 -49.45 -13.08 -16.04
CA LEU A 1219 -48.16 -12.45 -16.35
C LEU A 1219 -47.14 -13.44 -16.98
N PRO A 1220 -47.05 -14.72 -16.55
CA PRO A 1220 -46.11 -15.68 -17.14
C PRO A 1220 -46.37 -15.96 -18.64
N SER A 1221 -47.63 -16.11 -19.05
CA SER A 1221 -47.99 -16.36 -20.44
C SER A 1221 -47.75 -15.13 -21.31
N LEU A 1222 -48.13 -13.94 -20.81
CA LEU A 1222 -47.82 -12.67 -21.46
C LEU A 1222 -46.31 -12.46 -21.61
N GLY A 1223 -45.54 -12.75 -20.56
CA GLY A 1223 -44.09 -12.68 -20.56
C GLY A 1223 -43.45 -13.66 -21.56
N THR A 1224 -43.98 -14.87 -21.68
CA THR A 1224 -43.52 -15.87 -22.66
C THR A 1224 -43.76 -15.38 -24.09
N LEU A 1225 -44.97 -14.89 -24.37
CA LEU A 1225 -45.28 -14.28 -25.67
C LEU A 1225 -44.33 -13.11 -25.96
N TYR A 1226 -44.18 -12.20 -25.01
CA TYR A 1226 -43.29 -11.04 -25.13
C TYR A 1226 -41.85 -11.46 -25.45
N MET A 1227 -41.28 -12.40 -24.69
CA MET A 1227 -39.90 -12.84 -24.84
C MET A 1227 -39.63 -13.46 -26.21
N ASN A 1228 -40.53 -14.34 -26.66
CA ASN A 1228 -40.39 -15.00 -27.95
C ASN A 1228 -40.51 -14.00 -29.10
N MET A 1229 -41.45 -13.06 -29.01
CA MET A 1229 -41.60 -12.00 -30.00
C MET A 1229 -40.42 -11.03 -29.99
N ALA A 1230 -39.93 -10.65 -28.82
CA ALA A 1230 -38.78 -9.78 -28.63
C ALA A 1230 -37.51 -10.35 -29.29
N HIS A 1231 -37.27 -11.66 -29.14
CA HIS A 1231 -36.12 -12.34 -29.75
C HIS A 1231 -36.21 -12.36 -31.27
N LEU A 1232 -37.40 -12.62 -31.82
CA LEU A 1232 -37.64 -12.61 -33.26
C LEU A 1232 -37.46 -11.21 -33.87
N LEU A 1233 -37.91 -10.18 -33.17
CA LEU A 1233 -37.88 -8.80 -33.65
C LEU A 1233 -36.58 -8.06 -33.32
N TRP A 1234 -35.73 -8.62 -32.44
CA TRP A 1234 -34.49 -7.99 -32.01
C TRP A 1234 -33.58 -7.52 -33.15
N PRO A 1235 -33.33 -8.30 -34.22
CA PRO A 1235 -32.47 -7.89 -35.32
C PRO A 1235 -32.97 -6.66 -36.10
N LEU A 1236 -34.24 -6.29 -35.93
CA LEU A 1236 -34.90 -5.19 -36.65
C LEU A 1236 -34.97 -3.88 -35.84
N ARG A 1237 -34.46 -3.89 -34.60
CA ARG A 1237 -34.42 -2.70 -33.74
C ARG A 1237 -33.38 -1.69 -34.27
N GLN A 1238 -33.78 -0.45 -34.47
CA GLN A 1238 -32.89 0.67 -34.81
C GLN A 1238 -32.54 1.43 -33.53
N ASP A 1239 -31.28 1.46 -33.11
CA ASP A 1239 -30.85 2.21 -31.93
C ASP A 1239 -30.48 3.67 -32.31
N ALA A 1240 -31.09 4.66 -31.63
CA ALA A 1240 -30.69 6.07 -31.74
C ALA A 1240 -29.32 6.31 -31.08
N PRO A 1241 -28.45 7.20 -31.60
CA PRO A 1241 -27.09 7.36 -31.10
C PRO A 1241 -27.05 8.09 -29.74
N SER A 1242 -26.78 7.36 -28.67
CA SER A 1242 -26.55 7.91 -27.33
C SER A 1242 -25.11 8.45 -27.19
N GLY A 1243 -25.01 9.76 -26.91
CA GLY A 1243 -23.77 10.52 -26.83
C GLY A 1243 -22.78 10.07 -25.74
N SER A 1244 -21.51 10.30 -26.05
CA SER A 1244 -20.33 10.03 -25.23
C SER A 1244 -20.32 10.80 -23.90
N LEU A 1245 -20.32 10.08 -22.78
CA LEU A 1245 -19.79 10.57 -21.51
C LEU A 1245 -18.48 9.81 -21.23
N HIS A 1246 -17.35 10.42 -21.61
CA HIS A 1246 -16.03 10.05 -21.10
C HIS A 1246 -15.76 10.82 -19.79
N PRO A 1247 -15.23 10.17 -18.73
CA PRO A 1247 -14.34 10.83 -17.78
C PRO A 1247 -12.87 10.49 -18.10
N PRO A 1248 -11.93 11.42 -17.85
CA PRO A 1248 -10.55 11.28 -18.31
C PRO A 1248 -9.70 10.42 -17.37
N GLY A 1249 -8.88 9.57 -18.00
CA GLY A 1249 -7.54 9.20 -17.53
C GLY A 1249 -7.45 8.16 -16.42
N LEU A 1250 -6.79 7.04 -16.72
CA LEU A 1250 -5.75 6.42 -15.88
C LEU A 1250 -5.10 5.29 -16.69
N GLY A 1251 -3.87 5.55 -17.14
CA GLY A 1251 -2.89 4.50 -17.47
C GLY A 1251 -2.27 3.92 -16.21
#